data_AF-A0A8T5EKH0-F1
#
_entry.id   AF-A0A8T5EKH0-F1
#
_cell.length_a   1.000
_cell.length_b   1.000
_cell.length_c   1.000
_cell.angle_alpha   90.00
_cell.angle_beta   90.00
_cell.angle_gamma   90.00
#
_symmetry.space_group_name_H-M   'P 1'
#
loop_
_entity.id
_entity.type
_entity.pdbx_description
1 polymer ?
#
loop_
_entity_poly.entity_id
_entity_poly.type
_entity_poly.pdbx_seq_one_letter_code
_entity_poly.pdbx_strand_id
1 'polypeptide(L)'
;MSSNRVSILAMVILFTFSLGSGFVEPSTTSQWSEQQDNSNHYFVVNDDDNVSRNTGGEVSVSAKEGEMPEVWPEGVNAYDNMVSMTNFGYRKIDTAANENARNWIAGELTDMGYEVERQPFTTDECTNCENIVITINGSLSDSWYVVGSHHDAICYSPPPLVGVTYTGCSSSGAYDDGTGSGSLLEIARAISQWNGTPTHTWKLAWWDYEEWQGSSSSEGGGKGSLNFVENYIPENINVTYVNLDMFGLNWPVQTPSASQMSGCDEDYWTLYEFTSPTDDWSYYEDRGLEVTEEMQSRAEWFQGELRDVNTNLSHPEPWVNVIDDTKGNSDHFNFIMNGHTATWLRGQHQYIMEEGDSCEQTPKHAQTDSVTTINTMAGGRANVEAGLQTGIDIVATLAWWDWSNQTTDDNGTITDSAAGTSEIGLTTIAISLLVIIVALIAMTDITKKRNIQPFDLGENERFRTLWFLIFYLGFSMPFAFFGYWGRTLGMAEFGLDKFTVMAMFMVVQIPFFMRPLWAQPVDRMQSLPMGKRRTWMLYGSIGHMILLLPLIFIDISNQPWIWIGFLMIALIPRLFAEQAVAAMMAESVPQLGKANSMINLSYRGGGHLVLILLGWWIAGGESSPFITDGVTNFAAVQYAMFVVLLLAMIGGIAITHMMREGEELPKAKKKDPFPEGTSFKDKVLAAMQTKTAWLVLFGCILLPLGDGFEAWFSAYLVEVQNMDGAEITRWWNIFAVVNYLGLAGPWVSDIFGRKRMLRLYALGSVVAYLALGFSMLMGMSGIITIMIWIPTLVLTDWMMFTFITTWADIADPRLGATHMSVFQTAHALSATFVMVGLGGLLLVASNDAYWLLFMLAAAGPALGWWIFSNLKLADEDMGTDQWQPNFLRLSTENAKTE
;
A
#
# COMPACT_ATOMS: atom_id res chain seq x y z
N MET A 1 -8.05 -34.43 -54.44
CA MET A 1 -6.85 -33.76 -53.87
C MET A 1 -7.19 -32.27 -53.75
N SER A 2 -7.85 -31.84 -52.67
CA SER A 2 -7.24 -31.46 -51.37
C SER A 2 -6.22 -30.32 -51.55
N SER A 3 -6.60 -29.06 -51.40
CA SER A 3 -6.84 -28.36 -50.11
C SER A 3 -5.59 -27.63 -49.64
N ASN A 4 -5.64 -26.28 -49.61
CA ASN A 4 -4.81 -25.42 -48.76
C ASN A 4 -5.41 -24.01 -48.67
N ARG A 5 -6.37 -23.82 -47.75
CA ARG A 5 -6.89 -22.51 -47.26
C ARG A 5 -7.47 -22.65 -45.83
N VAL A 6 -6.59 -22.93 -44.86
CA VAL A 6 -6.85 -23.05 -43.40
C VAL A 6 -5.52 -22.73 -42.69
N SER A 7 -5.39 -21.90 -41.65
CA SER A 7 -6.31 -20.90 -41.06
C SER A 7 -5.51 -19.74 -40.44
N ILE A 8 -6.14 -18.58 -40.19
CA ILE A 8 -5.65 -17.53 -39.28
C ILE A 8 -6.48 -17.50 -37.97
N LEU A 9 -7.65 -18.14 -37.94
CA LEU A 9 -8.60 -18.07 -36.82
C LEU A 9 -8.29 -19.05 -35.65
N ALA A 10 -7.28 -19.91 -35.79
CA ALA A 10 -6.95 -20.92 -34.79
C ALA A 10 -5.97 -20.45 -33.70
N MET A 11 -5.30 -19.30 -33.91
CA MET A 11 -4.21 -18.85 -33.03
C MET A 11 -4.68 -18.05 -31.80
N VAL A 12 -5.98 -17.71 -31.72
CA VAL A 12 -6.55 -16.84 -30.67
C VAL A 12 -7.25 -17.64 -29.54
N ILE A 13 -7.42 -18.96 -29.69
CA ILE A 13 -8.19 -19.81 -28.75
C ILE A 13 -7.29 -20.82 -27.98
N LEU A 14 -5.98 -20.84 -28.24
CA LEU A 14 -5.04 -21.84 -27.70
C LEU A 14 -4.06 -21.34 -26.64
N PHE A 15 -4.23 -20.13 -26.12
CA PHE A 15 -3.31 -19.50 -25.15
C PHE A 15 -3.80 -19.46 -23.69
N THR A 16 -4.83 -20.23 -23.33
CA THR A 16 -5.43 -20.23 -21.97
C THR A 16 -5.06 -21.45 -21.11
N PHE A 17 -4.10 -22.29 -21.51
CA PHE A 17 -3.57 -23.38 -20.67
C PHE A 17 -2.11 -23.69 -20.99
N SER A 18 -1.18 -23.02 -20.30
CA SER A 18 0.15 -23.49 -19.89
C SER A 18 1.00 -22.27 -19.49
N LEU A 19 1.39 -22.18 -18.22
CA LEU A 19 2.69 -21.72 -17.75
C LEU A 19 2.72 -21.84 -16.21
N GLY A 20 2.97 -23.06 -15.76
CA GLY A 20 3.56 -23.29 -14.44
C GLY A 20 5.04 -23.61 -14.61
N SER A 21 5.84 -23.30 -13.58
CA SER A 21 7.25 -23.66 -13.40
C SER A 21 8.27 -23.23 -14.46
N GLY A 22 9.13 -22.27 -14.06
CA GLY A 22 10.58 -22.38 -14.28
C GLY A 22 11.23 -21.50 -15.36
N PHE A 23 12.52 -21.24 -15.11
CA PHE A 23 13.52 -20.52 -15.91
C PHE A 23 13.49 -18.98 -15.79
N VAL A 24 14.33 -18.39 -14.91
CA VAL A 24 15.81 -18.27 -14.91
C VAL A 24 16.27 -17.07 -15.73
N GLU A 25 16.99 -16.18 -15.05
CA GLU A 25 17.64 -14.99 -15.60
C GLU A 25 18.69 -15.31 -16.67
N PRO A 26 19.00 -14.33 -17.53
CA PRO A 26 20.32 -14.16 -18.10
C PRO A 26 20.93 -12.85 -17.61
N SER A 27 21.86 -12.96 -16.66
CA SER A 27 22.82 -11.91 -16.34
C SER A 27 23.61 -11.49 -17.59
N THR A 28 23.82 -10.18 -17.78
CA THR A 28 24.99 -9.67 -18.50
C THR A 28 25.49 -8.38 -17.85
N THR A 29 26.80 -8.28 -17.75
CA THR A 29 27.52 -7.31 -16.94
C THR A 29 27.88 -6.02 -17.69
N SER A 30 27.92 -4.94 -16.92
CA SER A 30 28.84 -3.79 -17.03
C SER A 30 28.98 -3.03 -18.36
N GLN A 31 28.67 -1.74 -18.31
CA GLN A 31 29.63 -0.72 -18.73
C GLN A 31 29.55 0.50 -17.79
N TRP A 32 30.71 0.88 -17.23
CA TRP A 32 30.86 2.01 -16.32
C TRP A 32 31.12 3.31 -17.08
N SER A 33 30.71 4.44 -16.47
CA SER A 33 31.52 5.66 -16.20
C SER A 33 30.86 7.01 -16.56
N GLU A 34 31.25 8.02 -15.77
CA GLU A 34 31.09 9.47 -15.98
C GLU A 34 29.68 10.10 -15.86
N GLN A 35 29.24 10.32 -14.61
CA GLN A 35 29.06 11.71 -14.14
C GLN A 35 29.05 11.84 -12.60
N GLN A 36 30.24 11.90 -12.01
CA GLN A 36 30.47 12.59 -10.72
C GLN A 36 30.86 14.04 -11.03
N ASP A 37 30.00 15.02 -10.74
CA ASP A 37 30.39 16.31 -10.15
C ASP A 37 29.15 17.18 -9.87
N ASN A 38 28.79 17.30 -8.59
CA ASN A 38 28.37 18.54 -7.94
C ASN A 38 28.04 18.24 -6.48
N SER A 39 29.08 18.35 -5.65
CA SER A 39 28.99 18.26 -4.19
C SER A 39 28.82 19.64 -3.55
N ASN A 40 28.18 19.63 -2.38
CA ASN A 40 28.36 20.53 -1.24
C ASN A 40 27.78 21.97 -1.23
N HIS A 41 26.87 22.15 -0.26
CA HIS A 41 26.56 23.36 0.52
C HIS A 41 25.78 24.51 -0.21
N TYR A 42 24.97 25.33 0.48
CA TYR A 42 25.02 25.78 1.88
C TYR A 42 23.64 26.07 2.51
N PHE A 43 23.51 25.76 3.81
CA PHE A 43 22.91 26.70 4.77
C PHE A 43 24.00 27.73 5.16
N VAL A 44 23.75 29.02 4.97
CA VAL A 44 24.51 30.13 5.58
C VAL A 44 23.52 31.16 6.07
N VAL A 45 23.61 31.49 7.36
CA VAL A 45 22.88 32.61 7.98
C VAL A 45 23.45 33.93 7.48
N ASN A 46 22.57 34.85 7.06
CA ASN A 46 22.86 36.28 6.95
C ASN A 46 21.58 37.07 7.27
N ASP A 47 21.70 38.04 8.18
CA ASP A 47 20.62 38.92 8.61
C ASP A 47 20.24 39.98 7.57
N ASP A 48 19.06 40.58 7.77
CA ASP A 48 18.51 41.82 7.17
C ASP A 48 18.33 41.88 5.63
N ASP A 49 17.10 41.63 5.13
CA ASP A 49 16.15 42.74 4.85
C ASP A 49 14.77 42.26 4.28
N ASN A 50 13.70 43.01 4.57
CA ASN A 50 12.30 42.64 4.27
C ASN A 50 11.85 42.82 2.79
N VAL A 51 11.49 41.74 2.07
CA VAL A 51 10.39 41.74 1.06
C VAL A 51 9.68 40.37 0.98
N SER A 52 8.36 40.36 1.07
CA SER A 52 7.48 39.17 1.08
C SER A 52 7.50 38.29 -0.20
N ARG A 53 7.57 36.96 -0.04
CA ARG A 53 6.86 35.96 -0.88
C ARG A 53 6.89 34.55 -0.28
N ASN A 54 5.74 33.84 -0.34
CA ASN A 54 5.61 32.44 0.08
C ASN A 54 6.48 31.49 -0.75
N THR A 55 7.21 30.61 -0.06
CA THR A 55 7.68 29.28 -0.49
C THR A 55 7.45 28.33 0.68
N GLY A 56 7.14 27.05 0.42
CA GLY A 56 6.55 26.15 1.44
C GLY A 56 7.56 25.46 2.36
N GLY A 57 7.09 25.03 3.54
CA GLY A 57 7.67 23.91 4.28
C GLY A 57 7.19 22.58 3.68
N GLU A 58 7.97 21.50 3.68
CA GLU A 58 8.65 20.86 4.82
C GLU A 58 7.64 20.26 5.81
N VAL A 59 7.72 18.93 5.94
CA VAL A 59 6.76 18.07 6.64
C VAL A 59 7.32 17.72 8.00
N SER A 60 6.62 18.13 9.06
CA SER A 60 6.88 17.69 10.43
C SER A 60 5.97 16.51 10.78
N VAL A 61 6.58 15.38 11.14
CA VAL A 61 5.91 14.25 11.80
C VAL A 61 5.74 14.61 13.27
N SER A 62 4.56 14.41 13.88
CA SER A 62 4.46 14.51 15.34
C SER A 62 4.76 13.19 16.02
N ALA A 63 5.44 13.33 17.15
CA ALA A 63 5.44 12.33 18.20
C ALA A 63 4.15 12.45 19.05
N LYS A 64 3.97 11.50 19.97
CA LYS A 64 2.96 11.56 21.04
C LYS A 64 2.94 12.95 21.71
N GLU A 65 1.73 13.41 22.02
CA GLU A 65 1.32 14.81 22.26
C GLU A 65 2.32 15.71 23.02
N GLY A 66 3.21 16.35 22.25
CA GLY A 66 4.10 17.41 22.73
C GLY A 66 4.74 18.14 21.54
N GLU A 67 5.00 19.44 21.69
CA GLU A 67 5.80 20.19 20.73
C GLU A 67 7.23 19.64 20.79
N MET A 68 7.67 18.96 19.72
CA MET A 68 8.97 18.26 19.67
C MET A 68 10.09 19.22 20.10
N PRO A 69 11.02 18.79 20.98
CA PRO A 69 11.99 19.71 21.56
C PRO A 69 12.86 20.34 20.46
N GLU A 70 13.17 21.63 20.63
CA GLU A 70 14.00 22.43 19.69
C GLU A 70 15.39 21.78 19.45
N VAL A 71 15.82 20.90 20.36
CA VAL A 71 17.10 20.20 20.32
C VAL A 71 16.84 18.69 20.27
N TRP A 72 17.20 18.05 19.17
CA TRP A 72 17.23 16.60 19.02
C TRP A 72 18.69 16.10 19.06
N PRO A 73 18.98 14.84 19.40
CA PRO A 73 20.32 14.27 19.28
C PRO A 73 20.68 13.98 17.81
N GLU A 74 21.92 14.28 17.41
CA GLU A 74 22.38 14.19 16.02
C GLU A 74 23.55 13.19 15.84
N GLY A 75 23.46 12.34 14.82
CA GLY A 75 24.47 11.33 14.49
C GLY A 75 25.87 11.90 14.18
N VAL A 76 25.95 13.16 13.75
CA VAL A 76 27.22 13.90 13.58
C VAL A 76 27.95 14.13 14.91
N ASN A 77 27.21 14.49 15.96
CA ASN A 77 27.78 14.74 17.29
C ASN A 77 28.14 13.42 17.97
N ALA A 78 27.29 12.39 17.83
CA ALA A 78 27.60 11.03 18.27
C ALA A 78 28.87 10.46 17.61
N TYR A 79 29.04 10.72 16.31
CA TYR A 79 30.26 10.38 15.58
C TYR A 79 31.49 11.13 16.14
N ASP A 80 31.40 12.44 16.37
CA ASP A 80 32.53 13.21 16.89
C ASP A 80 32.83 12.89 18.38
N ASN A 81 31.85 12.44 19.15
CA ASN A 81 32.03 11.86 20.49
C ASN A 81 32.79 10.51 20.41
N MET A 82 32.36 9.59 19.52
CA MET A 82 33.09 8.35 19.24
C MET A 82 34.54 8.65 18.84
N VAL A 83 34.78 9.58 17.91
CA VAL A 83 36.13 9.99 17.51
C VAL A 83 36.93 10.51 18.69
N SER A 84 36.36 11.40 19.50
CA SER A 84 37.01 11.96 20.69
C SER A 84 37.45 10.87 21.66
N MET A 85 36.58 9.89 21.91
CA MET A 85 36.87 8.75 22.77
C MET A 85 37.95 7.81 22.20
N THR A 86 37.92 7.53 20.89
CA THR A 86 38.96 6.70 20.23
C THR A 86 40.36 7.32 20.29
N ASN A 87 40.48 8.64 20.44
CA ASN A 87 41.78 9.33 20.58
C ASN A 87 42.50 9.04 21.90
N PHE A 88 41.83 8.49 22.93
CA PHE A 88 42.48 8.01 24.15
C PHE A 88 43.27 6.70 23.92
N GLY A 89 43.03 6.01 22.79
CA GLY A 89 43.71 4.78 22.40
C GLY A 89 42.94 3.51 22.78
N TYR A 90 43.67 2.42 22.99
CA TYR A 90 43.08 1.11 23.28
C TYR A 90 42.52 1.03 24.70
N ARG A 91 41.19 1.16 24.85
CA ARG A 91 40.43 1.29 26.10
C ARG A 91 40.29 -0.01 26.90
N LYS A 92 41.32 -0.84 27.00
CA LYS A 92 41.28 -2.03 27.88
C LYS A 92 41.14 -1.60 29.35
N ILE A 93 40.40 -2.36 30.16
CA ILE A 93 40.30 -2.22 31.63
C ILE A 93 41.68 -2.07 32.30
N ASP A 94 41.72 -1.38 33.44
CA ASP A 94 42.94 -1.05 34.20
C ASP A 94 44.06 -0.35 33.38
N THR A 95 43.76 0.19 32.20
CA THR A 95 44.68 1.04 31.43
C THR A 95 44.35 2.53 31.56
N ALA A 96 45.38 3.37 31.38
CA ALA A 96 45.20 4.82 31.33
C ALA A 96 44.28 5.30 30.18
N ALA A 97 44.08 4.51 29.13
CA ALA A 97 43.16 4.86 28.04
C ALA A 97 41.69 4.76 28.48
N ASN A 98 41.33 3.66 29.15
CA ASN A 98 40.03 3.45 29.79
C ASN A 98 39.78 4.49 30.89
N GLU A 99 40.75 4.71 31.79
CA GLU A 99 40.64 5.72 32.85
C GLU A 99 40.45 7.15 32.28
N ASN A 100 41.18 7.51 31.22
CA ASN A 100 40.99 8.80 30.55
C ASN A 100 39.62 8.91 29.86
N ALA A 101 39.14 7.84 29.21
CA ALA A 101 37.84 7.83 28.53
C ALA A 101 36.68 8.04 29.52
N ARG A 102 36.61 7.28 30.61
CA ARG A 102 35.54 7.46 31.62
C ARG A 102 35.64 8.80 32.36
N ASN A 103 36.86 9.31 32.56
CA ASN A 103 37.06 10.64 33.14
C ASN A 103 36.61 11.77 32.20
N TRP A 104 36.79 11.59 30.89
CA TRP A 104 36.28 12.51 29.88
C TRP A 104 34.74 12.48 29.83
N ILE A 105 34.12 11.30 29.72
CA ILE A 105 32.65 11.12 29.76
C ILE A 105 32.04 11.82 30.98
N ALA A 106 32.56 11.56 32.17
CA ALA A 106 32.11 12.20 33.41
C ALA A 106 32.34 13.73 33.42
N GLY A 107 33.37 14.23 32.74
CA GLY A 107 33.62 15.66 32.56
C GLY A 107 32.56 16.32 31.68
N GLU A 108 32.33 15.77 30.48
CA GLU A 108 31.31 16.26 29.54
C GLU A 108 29.91 16.26 30.18
N LEU A 109 29.54 15.19 30.90
CA LEU A 109 28.26 15.12 31.64
C LEU A 109 28.14 16.16 32.76
N THR A 110 29.26 16.46 33.45
CA THR A 110 29.29 17.53 34.47
C THR A 110 29.13 18.91 33.82
N ASP A 111 29.74 19.14 32.66
CA ASP A 111 29.64 20.40 31.90
C ASP A 111 28.25 20.56 31.25
N MET A 112 27.54 19.47 30.94
CA MET A 112 26.10 19.44 30.61
C MET A 112 25.18 19.72 31.82
N GLY A 113 25.72 19.73 33.04
CA GLY A 113 24.99 20.05 34.28
C GLY A 113 24.41 18.84 35.03
N TYR A 114 24.76 17.61 34.68
CA TYR A 114 24.31 16.42 35.40
C TYR A 114 25.12 16.17 36.69
N GLU A 115 24.46 15.59 37.70
CA GLU A 115 25.15 14.96 38.83
C GLU A 115 25.61 13.57 38.43
N VAL A 116 26.93 13.38 38.32
CA VAL A 116 27.54 12.13 37.88
C VAL A 116 27.80 11.20 39.07
N GLU A 117 27.08 10.09 39.10
CA GLU A 117 27.29 8.98 40.02
C GLU A 117 28.43 8.09 39.49
N ARG A 118 29.52 7.99 40.26
CA ARG A 118 30.61 7.06 39.98
C ARG A 118 30.48 5.84 40.87
N GLN A 119 30.45 4.66 40.25
CA GLN A 119 30.22 3.38 40.93
C GLN A 119 31.48 2.51 40.82
N PRO A 120 32.48 2.69 41.70
CA PRO A 120 33.71 1.91 41.67
C PRO A 120 33.46 0.48 42.16
N PHE A 121 34.08 -0.50 41.49
CA PHE A 121 34.04 -1.91 41.86
C PHE A 121 35.36 -2.61 41.52
N THR A 122 35.54 -3.81 42.06
CA THR A 122 36.75 -4.64 41.87
C THR A 122 36.37 -6.08 41.63
N THR A 123 37.09 -6.77 40.75
CA THR A 123 36.91 -8.19 40.44
C THR A 123 38.27 -8.92 40.55
N ASP A 124 38.35 -10.20 40.18
CA ASP A 124 39.64 -10.91 40.16
C ASP A 124 40.57 -10.42 39.02
N GLU A 125 40.00 -9.89 37.93
CA GLU A 125 40.75 -9.35 36.76
C GLU A 125 40.83 -7.81 36.69
N CYS A 126 40.02 -7.06 37.47
CA CYS A 126 40.01 -5.60 37.46
C CYS A 126 40.14 -4.96 38.85
N THR A 127 41.08 -4.02 39.01
CA THR A 127 41.38 -3.36 40.29
C THR A 127 40.93 -1.89 40.38
N ASN A 128 40.60 -1.27 39.24
CA ASN A 128 40.21 0.13 39.15
C ASN A 128 39.00 0.32 38.20
N CYS A 129 38.04 -0.60 38.22
CA CYS A 129 36.83 -0.52 37.40
C CYS A 129 35.79 0.44 38.01
N GLU A 130 35.11 1.21 37.16
CA GLU A 130 34.15 2.22 37.59
C GLU A 130 33.08 2.51 36.53
N ASN A 131 31.81 2.20 36.84
CA ASN A 131 30.70 2.65 36.00
C ASN A 131 30.48 4.15 36.20
N ILE A 132 30.04 4.84 35.15
CA ILE A 132 29.60 6.23 35.17
C ILE A 132 28.08 6.23 34.93
N VAL A 133 27.28 6.79 35.84
CA VAL A 133 25.82 6.82 35.72
C VAL A 133 25.31 8.24 36.00
N ILE A 134 24.34 8.71 35.24
CA ILE A 134 23.54 9.89 35.59
C ILE A 134 22.09 9.49 35.86
N THR A 135 21.37 10.29 36.64
CA THR A 135 19.94 10.05 36.93
C THR A 135 19.12 11.29 36.60
N ILE A 136 18.08 11.09 35.80
CA ILE A 136 17.09 12.08 35.41
C ILE A 136 15.77 11.67 36.08
N ASN A 137 15.40 12.38 37.14
CA ASN A 137 14.28 11.99 38.00
C ASN A 137 12.94 12.08 37.25
N GLY A 138 12.16 11.01 37.28
CA GLY A 138 10.80 10.96 36.74
C GLY A 138 9.71 11.25 37.77
N SER A 139 8.47 11.20 37.30
CA SER A 139 7.28 11.32 38.14
C SER A 139 6.96 10.05 38.95
N LEU A 140 7.29 8.87 38.41
CA LEU A 140 7.11 7.57 39.05
C LEU A 140 8.31 7.21 39.93
N SER A 141 8.03 6.67 41.12
CA SER A 141 9.03 6.31 42.12
C SER A 141 9.52 4.85 42.04
N ASP A 142 8.86 4.03 41.23
CA ASP A 142 8.95 2.56 41.22
C ASP A 142 9.24 1.97 39.82
N SER A 143 9.53 2.80 38.82
CA SER A 143 9.83 2.34 37.45
C SER A 143 10.90 3.21 36.78
N TRP A 144 11.95 2.56 36.25
CA TRP A 144 13.12 3.18 35.64
C TRP A 144 13.30 2.72 34.18
N TYR A 145 13.70 3.65 33.31
CA TYR A 145 14.28 3.31 32.01
C TYR A 145 15.79 3.51 32.10
N VAL A 146 16.55 2.50 31.71
CA VAL A 146 18.01 2.52 31.76
C VAL A 146 18.53 2.38 30.34
N VAL A 147 19.35 3.33 29.88
CA VAL A 147 20.05 3.24 28.60
C VAL A 147 21.54 3.10 28.90
N GLY A 148 22.15 2.05 28.38
CA GLY A 148 23.55 1.73 28.65
C GLY A 148 24.38 1.51 27.41
N SER A 149 25.69 1.59 27.62
CA SER A 149 26.78 1.34 26.66
C SER A 149 28.02 1.00 27.49
N HIS A 150 29.02 0.34 26.92
CA HIS A 150 30.31 0.11 27.58
C HIS A 150 31.41 1.05 27.10
N HIS A 151 32.30 1.44 28.01
CA HIS A 151 33.41 2.35 27.71
C HIS A 151 34.78 1.65 27.66
N ASP A 152 34.87 0.37 28.00
CA ASP A 152 36.03 -0.47 27.74
C ASP A 152 35.99 -1.13 26.36
N ALA A 153 37.13 -1.60 25.87
CA ALA A 153 37.26 -2.31 24.60
C ALA A 153 38.40 -3.36 24.67
N ILE A 154 38.25 -4.47 23.95
CA ILE A 154 39.17 -5.61 23.98
C ILE A 154 39.53 -6.08 22.57
N CYS A 155 40.72 -6.66 22.41
CA CYS A 155 41.17 -7.14 21.11
C CYS A 155 41.86 -8.51 21.24
N TYR A 156 41.23 -9.51 20.62
CA TYR A 156 41.68 -10.89 20.62
C TYR A 156 41.47 -11.54 19.26
N SER A 157 42.19 -12.63 18.98
CA SER A 157 42.16 -13.25 17.66
C SER A 157 40.81 -13.91 17.34
N PRO A 158 40.33 -13.79 16.08
CA PRO A 158 39.11 -14.44 15.60
C PRO A 158 39.32 -15.97 15.41
N PRO A 159 38.25 -16.72 15.08
CA PRO A 159 38.37 -18.12 14.67
C PRO A 159 39.48 -18.34 13.61
N PRO A 160 40.24 -19.45 13.67
CA PRO A 160 40.08 -20.61 14.56
C PRO A 160 40.79 -20.49 15.93
N LEU A 161 41.41 -19.35 16.25
CA LEU A 161 42.13 -19.14 17.52
C LEU A 161 41.37 -18.13 18.39
N VAL A 162 40.12 -18.45 18.75
CA VAL A 162 39.25 -17.53 19.49
C VAL A 162 39.84 -17.13 20.84
N GLY A 163 39.81 -15.84 21.15
CA GLY A 163 40.06 -15.31 22.49
C GLY A 163 41.52 -15.10 22.90
N VAL A 164 42.51 -15.28 22.01
CA VAL A 164 43.91 -14.95 22.34
C VAL A 164 44.15 -13.44 22.19
N THR A 165 44.32 -12.72 23.29
CA THR A 165 44.53 -11.27 23.29
C THR A 165 45.80 -10.85 22.55
N TYR A 166 45.72 -9.80 21.72
CA TYR A 166 46.89 -9.33 20.97
C TYR A 166 47.85 -8.47 21.82
N THR A 167 49.10 -8.92 21.96
CA THR A 167 50.18 -8.11 22.53
C THR A 167 50.50 -6.92 21.63
N GLY A 168 50.30 -5.70 22.11
CA GLY A 168 50.52 -4.48 21.33
C GLY A 168 49.39 -4.18 20.33
N CYS A 169 48.15 -4.40 20.75
CA CYS A 169 46.94 -4.05 20.03
C CYS A 169 46.94 -2.60 19.48
N SER A 170 46.39 -2.42 18.27
CA SER A 170 46.16 -1.13 17.60
C SER A 170 44.68 -0.72 17.51
N SER A 171 43.76 -1.50 18.07
CA SER A 171 42.34 -1.15 18.15
C SER A 171 42.16 0.13 18.97
N SER A 172 41.29 1.02 18.51
CA SER A 172 40.81 2.15 19.30
C SER A 172 39.47 1.88 19.97
N GLY A 173 38.89 0.68 19.77
CA GLY A 173 37.51 0.36 20.16
C GLY A 173 36.55 1.34 19.54
N ALA A 174 36.46 1.40 18.21
CA ALA A 174 35.57 2.35 17.54
C ALA A 174 34.19 1.74 17.31
N TYR A 175 34.13 0.44 17.00
CA TYR A 175 32.89 -0.36 16.87
C TYR A 175 32.73 -1.33 18.04
N ASP A 176 33.83 -1.69 18.70
CA ASP A 176 33.86 -2.30 20.04
C ASP A 176 33.53 -1.19 21.06
N ASP A 177 32.22 -0.96 21.18
CA ASP A 177 31.49 0.19 21.72
C ASP A 177 32.22 1.54 21.77
N GLY A 178 32.70 2.00 20.62
CA GLY A 178 32.95 3.43 20.41
C GLY A 178 31.65 4.16 20.04
N THR A 179 30.80 3.51 19.26
CA THR A 179 29.59 4.04 18.64
C THR A 179 28.45 4.26 19.63
N GLY A 180 28.17 3.31 20.53
CA GLY A 180 27.10 3.42 21.52
C GLY A 180 27.45 4.39 22.65
N SER A 181 28.64 4.25 23.24
CA SER A 181 29.20 5.20 24.22
C SER A 181 29.19 6.65 23.72
N GLY A 182 29.54 6.89 22.45
CA GLY A 182 29.49 8.23 21.84
C GLY A 182 28.07 8.73 21.57
N SER A 183 27.15 7.81 21.23
CA SER A 183 25.73 8.07 21.02
C SER A 183 25.00 8.40 22.33
N LEU A 184 25.28 7.66 23.40
CA LEU A 184 24.68 7.89 24.71
C LEU A 184 25.06 9.28 25.27
N LEU A 185 26.27 9.76 24.95
CA LEU A 185 26.72 11.09 25.35
C LEU A 185 25.99 12.19 24.57
N GLU A 186 25.64 11.94 23.31
CA GLU A 186 24.82 12.86 22.51
C GLU A 186 23.35 12.85 22.93
N ILE A 187 22.81 11.69 23.30
CA ILE A 187 21.47 11.57 23.91
C ILE A 187 21.43 12.35 25.23
N ALA A 188 22.45 12.23 26.09
CA ALA A 188 22.59 13.04 27.30
C ALA A 188 22.64 14.55 26.99
N ARG A 189 23.43 14.96 25.99
CA ARG A 189 23.49 16.37 25.55
C ARG A 189 22.12 16.90 25.13
N ALA A 190 21.37 16.14 24.32
CA ALA A 190 20.04 16.57 23.85
C ALA A 190 19.03 16.66 25.01
N ILE A 191 18.90 15.59 25.81
CA ILE A 191 17.94 15.54 26.92
C ILE A 191 18.24 16.62 27.99
N SER A 192 19.51 17.01 28.19
CA SER A 192 19.86 18.12 29.11
C SER A 192 19.24 19.47 28.72
N GLN A 193 18.79 19.61 27.46
CA GLN A 193 18.20 20.82 26.90
C GLN A 193 16.67 20.70 26.74
N TRP A 194 16.09 19.54 27.08
CA TRP A 194 14.64 19.32 27.04
C TRP A 194 13.96 19.91 28.27
N ASN A 195 12.80 20.55 28.06
CA ASN A 195 11.95 21.03 29.15
C ASN A 195 10.94 19.94 29.57
N GLY A 196 10.72 19.80 30.86
CA GLY A 196 9.70 18.90 31.42
C GLY A 196 10.24 17.98 32.51
N THR A 197 9.52 16.91 32.79
CA THR A 197 9.94 15.85 33.71
C THR A 197 9.39 14.54 33.15
N PRO A 198 10.22 13.50 32.95
CA PRO A 198 9.75 12.24 32.39
C PRO A 198 8.72 11.56 33.27
N THR A 199 7.95 10.64 32.68
CA THR A 199 7.06 9.78 33.46
C THR A 199 7.89 8.82 34.30
N HIS A 200 8.85 8.14 33.67
CA HIS A 200 9.80 7.21 34.29
C HIS A 200 11.08 7.90 34.78
N THR A 201 11.81 7.30 35.73
CA THR A 201 13.15 7.79 36.07
C THR A 201 14.15 7.25 35.06
N TRP A 202 14.87 8.12 34.35
CA TRP A 202 15.85 7.72 33.35
C TRP A 202 17.25 7.64 33.97
N LYS A 203 17.99 6.58 33.66
CA LYS A 203 19.43 6.48 33.94
C LYS A 203 20.20 6.25 32.64
N LEU A 204 21.17 7.10 32.37
CA LEU A 204 22.13 6.90 31.27
C LEU A 204 23.43 6.42 31.91
N ALA A 205 23.95 5.29 31.43
CA ALA A 205 25.04 4.56 32.08
C ALA A 205 26.13 4.09 31.11
N TRP A 206 27.38 4.22 31.56
CA TRP A 206 28.57 3.70 30.88
C TRP A 206 29.20 2.62 31.75
N TRP A 207 29.16 1.38 31.28
CA TRP A 207 29.69 0.21 31.97
C TRP A 207 31.20 0.07 31.76
N ASP A 208 31.92 -0.26 32.84
CA ASP A 208 33.33 -0.67 32.78
C ASP A 208 33.41 -2.20 32.84
N TYR A 209 34.43 -2.79 32.22
CA TYR A 209 34.59 -4.25 32.13
C TYR A 209 33.29 -4.96 31.70
N GLU A 210 32.69 -4.47 30.62
CA GLU A 210 31.65 -5.21 29.92
C GLU A 210 32.28 -6.30 29.03
N GLU A 211 33.47 -6.04 28.49
CA GLU A 211 34.09 -6.94 27.53
C GLU A 211 34.85 -8.13 28.13
N TRP A 212 34.83 -9.26 27.41
CA TRP A 212 35.53 -10.47 27.87
C TRP A 212 37.04 -10.38 27.63
N GLN A 213 37.81 -10.47 28.71
CA GLN A 213 39.27 -10.23 28.71
C GLN A 213 40.11 -11.35 28.05
N GLY A 214 39.47 -12.24 27.27
CA GLY A 214 40.08 -13.31 26.48
C GLY A 214 40.35 -14.60 27.24
N SER A 215 40.88 -15.60 26.53
CA SER A 215 41.03 -16.99 26.99
C SER A 215 41.97 -17.21 28.18
N SER A 216 42.69 -16.16 28.61
CA SER A 216 43.51 -16.15 29.83
C SER A 216 42.78 -15.63 31.07
N SER A 217 41.61 -15.01 30.89
CA SER A 217 40.77 -14.47 31.96
C SER A 217 40.23 -15.60 32.84
N SER A 218 40.25 -15.40 34.16
CA SER A 218 39.55 -16.24 35.13
C SER A 218 38.06 -15.92 35.24
N GLU A 219 37.62 -14.78 34.70
CA GLU A 219 36.25 -14.28 34.74
C GLU A 219 35.66 -14.05 33.33
N GLY A 220 34.32 -14.03 33.24
CA GLY A 220 33.59 -13.55 32.06
C GLY A 220 33.62 -12.01 31.92
N GLY A 221 33.02 -11.50 30.84
CA GLY A 221 32.65 -10.07 30.72
C GLY A 221 31.40 -9.74 31.56
N GLY A 222 30.72 -8.65 31.21
CA GLY A 222 29.45 -8.24 31.83
C GLY A 222 29.56 -7.72 33.26
N LYS A 223 30.73 -7.24 33.70
CA LYS A 223 30.97 -6.94 35.12
C LYS A 223 30.41 -5.60 35.56
N GLY A 224 30.48 -4.57 34.72
CA GLY A 224 29.92 -3.25 35.01
C GLY A 224 28.41 -3.27 35.13
N SER A 225 27.73 -3.83 34.13
CA SER A 225 26.27 -4.00 34.12
C SER A 225 25.78 -4.91 35.24
N LEU A 226 26.44 -6.06 35.50
CA LEU A 226 26.11 -6.93 36.64
C LEU A 226 26.25 -6.21 37.98
N ASN A 227 27.35 -5.47 38.20
CA ASN A 227 27.55 -4.70 39.43
C ASN A 227 26.44 -3.66 39.65
N PHE A 228 25.97 -3.01 38.58
CA PHE A 228 24.81 -2.10 38.64
C PHE A 228 23.53 -2.82 39.04
N VAL A 229 23.20 -3.92 38.35
CA VAL A 229 21.97 -4.68 38.58
C VAL A 229 21.91 -5.29 39.99
N GLU A 230 23.01 -5.86 40.48
CA GLU A 230 23.06 -6.50 41.81
C GLU A 230 23.07 -5.51 42.99
N ASN A 231 23.60 -4.30 42.83
CA ASN A 231 23.90 -3.40 43.96
C ASN A 231 23.18 -2.03 43.91
N TYR A 232 22.70 -1.60 42.75
CA TYR A 232 22.16 -0.24 42.54
C TYR A 232 20.70 -0.20 42.06
N ILE A 233 20.09 -1.35 41.72
CA ILE A 233 18.64 -1.48 41.49
C ILE A 233 17.96 -1.96 42.79
N PRO A 234 17.06 -1.19 43.43
CA PRO A 234 16.30 -1.65 44.59
C PRO A 234 15.25 -2.72 44.22
N GLU A 235 14.99 -3.66 45.13
CA GLU A 235 14.08 -4.82 44.95
C GLU A 235 12.65 -4.49 44.47
N ASN A 236 12.21 -3.24 44.60
CA ASN A 236 10.85 -2.78 44.27
C ASN A 236 10.78 -1.88 43.03
N ILE A 237 11.84 -1.82 42.22
CA ILE A 237 11.91 -1.02 41.00
C ILE A 237 11.76 -1.92 39.76
N ASN A 238 10.83 -1.55 38.89
CA ASN A 238 10.73 -2.13 37.55
C ASN A 238 11.71 -1.45 36.62
N VAL A 239 12.40 -2.22 35.76
CA VAL A 239 13.39 -1.68 34.82
C VAL A 239 13.13 -2.16 33.40
N THR A 240 13.19 -1.20 32.47
CA THR A 240 13.29 -1.42 31.03
C THR A 240 14.68 -0.96 30.58
N TYR A 241 15.44 -1.85 29.94
CA TYR A 241 16.83 -1.61 29.55
C TYR A 241 17.01 -1.50 28.03
N VAL A 242 17.87 -0.58 27.60
CA VAL A 242 18.28 -0.39 26.21
C VAL A 242 19.82 -0.41 26.15
N ASN A 243 20.41 -1.44 25.55
CA ASN A 243 21.83 -1.47 25.22
C ASN A 243 22.08 -0.82 23.86
N LEU A 244 23.07 0.06 23.83
CA LEU A 244 23.67 0.68 22.67
C LEU A 244 25.08 0.10 22.45
N ASP A 245 25.25 -0.93 21.60
CA ASP A 245 26.57 -1.47 21.22
C ASP A 245 26.58 -1.92 19.74
N MET A 246 27.69 -1.68 19.04
CA MET A 246 27.92 -2.08 17.63
C MET A 246 26.86 -1.64 16.59
N PHE A 247 26.30 -0.43 16.64
CA PHE A 247 25.48 0.12 15.54
C PHE A 247 26.19 1.27 14.82
N GLY A 248 25.60 1.79 13.73
CA GLY A 248 26.21 2.83 12.89
C GLY A 248 26.70 2.35 11.52
N LEU A 249 26.71 1.05 11.26
CA LEU A 249 27.03 0.46 9.95
C LEU A 249 25.79 -0.08 9.22
N ASN A 250 24.59 0.31 9.63
CA ASN A 250 23.31 -0.22 9.16
C ASN A 250 22.61 0.60 8.05
N TRP A 251 23.15 1.75 7.62
CA TRP A 251 22.35 2.69 6.80
C TRP A 251 23.12 3.46 5.70
N PRO A 252 22.80 3.19 4.42
CA PRO A 252 22.64 1.87 3.83
C PRO A 252 24.03 1.33 3.46
N VAL A 253 24.55 0.38 4.24
CA VAL A 253 25.81 -0.31 3.93
C VAL A 253 25.45 -1.62 3.23
N GLN A 254 25.90 -1.80 1.99
CA GLN A 254 25.65 -3.04 1.25
C GLN A 254 26.41 -4.20 1.88
N THR A 255 25.75 -5.34 1.98
CA THR A 255 26.39 -6.60 2.40
C THR A 255 27.54 -6.92 1.45
N PRO A 256 28.77 -7.15 1.95
CA PRO A 256 29.89 -7.51 1.09
C PRO A 256 29.56 -8.72 0.24
N SER A 257 29.89 -8.68 -1.06
CA SER A 257 29.65 -9.82 -1.97
C SER A 257 30.32 -11.10 -1.48
N ALA A 258 31.36 -11.01 -0.65
CA ALA A 258 31.98 -12.14 0.03
C ALA A 258 31.02 -12.84 1.01
N SER A 259 30.27 -12.08 1.82
CA SER A 259 29.23 -12.61 2.72
C SER A 259 28.05 -13.18 1.94
N GLN A 260 27.59 -12.48 0.90
CA GLN A 260 26.51 -13.00 0.04
C GLN A 260 26.90 -14.32 -0.63
N MET A 261 28.15 -14.44 -1.11
CA MET A 261 28.67 -15.69 -1.69
C MET A 261 28.85 -16.83 -0.67
N SER A 262 28.93 -16.55 0.64
CA SER A 262 28.96 -17.58 1.69
C SER A 262 27.57 -17.99 2.18
N GLY A 263 26.49 -17.33 1.74
CA GLY A 263 25.11 -17.62 2.11
C GLY A 263 24.41 -16.58 2.98
N CYS A 264 24.85 -15.32 2.98
CA CYS A 264 24.10 -14.21 3.57
C CYS A 264 23.02 -13.73 2.60
N ASP A 265 21.76 -13.84 3.01
CA ASP A 265 20.59 -13.45 2.20
C ASP A 265 20.18 -11.97 2.41
N GLU A 266 20.89 -11.21 3.27
CA GLU A 266 20.70 -9.76 3.43
C GLU A 266 21.40 -8.95 2.31
N ASP A 267 20.68 -8.02 1.67
CA ASP A 267 21.24 -7.07 0.69
C ASP A 267 22.02 -5.91 1.35
N TYR A 268 21.62 -5.54 2.57
CA TYR A 268 22.18 -4.43 3.35
C TYR A 268 22.34 -4.86 4.80
N TRP A 269 23.24 -4.19 5.53
CA TRP A 269 23.44 -4.42 6.95
C TRP A 269 22.21 -3.99 7.76
N THR A 270 21.57 -4.94 8.44
CA THR A 270 20.40 -4.67 9.29
C THR A 270 20.79 -4.15 10.68
N LEU A 271 20.00 -3.21 11.23
CA LEU A 271 19.96 -2.88 12.66
C LEU A 271 18.95 -3.80 13.36
N TYR A 272 19.44 -4.61 14.28
CA TYR A 272 18.64 -5.52 15.07
C TYR A 272 18.39 -4.95 16.46
N GLU A 273 17.17 -5.13 16.96
CA GLU A 273 16.76 -4.86 18.34
C GLU A 273 16.49 -6.20 19.02
N PHE A 274 17.56 -6.85 19.47
CA PHE A 274 17.52 -8.13 20.19
C PHE A 274 16.86 -7.91 21.55
N THR A 275 15.58 -8.22 21.65
CA THR A 275 14.71 -7.85 22.78
C THR A 275 14.34 -9.10 23.57
N SER A 276 14.05 -8.96 24.87
CA SER A 276 13.54 -10.06 25.71
C SER A 276 12.49 -10.90 24.96
N PRO A 277 12.60 -12.24 24.96
CA PRO A 277 11.69 -13.08 24.18
C PRO A 277 10.23 -12.92 24.59
N THR A 278 9.29 -13.07 23.66
CA THR A 278 7.89 -13.34 24.03
C THR A 278 7.68 -14.83 24.26
N ASP A 279 8.23 -15.67 23.35
CA ASP A 279 7.84 -17.07 23.23
C ASP A 279 8.93 -18.05 23.73
N ASP A 280 10.18 -17.93 23.27
CA ASP A 280 11.25 -18.88 23.58
C ASP A 280 12.26 -18.33 24.60
N TRP A 281 12.00 -18.63 25.87
CA TRP A 281 12.89 -18.28 26.99
C TRP A 281 13.91 -19.38 27.34
N SER A 282 13.98 -20.48 26.58
CA SER A 282 14.72 -21.69 26.97
C SER A 282 16.20 -21.43 27.30
N TYR A 283 16.85 -20.50 26.59
CA TYR A 283 18.21 -20.05 26.85
C TYR A 283 18.42 -19.54 28.28
N TYR A 284 17.45 -18.77 28.79
CA TYR A 284 17.46 -18.15 30.12
C TYR A 284 17.01 -19.13 31.20
N GLU A 285 15.99 -19.95 30.93
CA GLU A 285 15.54 -21.01 31.84
C GLU A 285 16.66 -22.04 32.11
N ASP A 286 17.39 -22.47 31.08
CA ASP A 286 18.55 -23.38 31.21
C ASP A 286 19.69 -22.76 32.05
N ARG A 287 19.70 -21.44 32.24
CA ARG A 287 20.66 -20.68 33.07
C ARG A 287 20.12 -20.35 34.47
N GLY A 288 18.89 -20.76 34.78
CA GLY A 288 18.30 -20.66 36.11
C GLY A 288 17.37 -19.48 36.34
N LEU A 289 16.96 -18.76 35.28
CA LEU A 289 15.90 -17.75 35.37
C LEU A 289 14.52 -18.44 35.51
N GLU A 290 13.74 -18.06 36.51
CA GLU A 290 12.33 -18.48 36.63
C GLU A 290 11.46 -17.45 35.90
N VAL A 291 10.98 -17.81 34.71
CA VAL A 291 10.19 -16.92 33.86
C VAL A 291 8.75 -16.84 34.36
N THR A 292 8.24 -15.60 34.48
CA THR A 292 6.88 -15.33 34.96
C THR A 292 6.00 -14.79 33.83
N GLU A 293 4.67 -14.93 33.98
CA GLU A 293 3.68 -14.32 33.06
C GLU A 293 3.86 -12.80 32.97
N GLU A 294 4.34 -12.15 34.04
CA GLU A 294 4.63 -10.72 34.07
C GLU A 294 5.86 -10.35 33.23
N MET A 295 6.92 -11.16 33.25
CA MET A 295 8.10 -10.95 32.39
C MET A 295 7.75 -11.10 30.92
N GLN A 296 6.94 -12.10 30.57
CA GLN A 296 6.44 -12.30 29.20
C GLN A 296 5.58 -11.12 28.76
N SER A 297 4.63 -10.66 29.59
CA SER A 297 3.78 -9.51 29.27
C SER A 297 4.57 -8.20 29.11
N ARG A 298 5.66 -8.01 29.87
CA ARG A 298 6.55 -6.85 29.70
C ARG A 298 7.41 -6.95 28.44
N ALA A 299 7.87 -8.15 28.07
CA ALA A 299 8.57 -8.40 26.82
C ALA A 299 7.67 -8.13 25.60
N GLU A 300 6.44 -8.64 25.60
CA GLU A 300 5.41 -8.35 24.59
C GLU A 300 5.15 -6.85 24.46
N TRP A 301 4.95 -6.15 25.58
CA TRP A 301 4.76 -4.69 25.58
C TRP A 301 5.97 -3.95 25.02
N PHE A 302 7.19 -4.29 25.44
CA PHE A 302 8.38 -3.55 25.04
C PHE A 302 8.73 -3.77 23.56
N GLN A 303 8.60 -5.01 23.05
CA GLN A 303 8.69 -5.25 21.61
C GLN A 303 7.59 -4.48 20.84
N GLY A 304 6.40 -4.32 21.42
CA GLY A 304 5.34 -3.48 20.88
C GLY A 304 5.76 -2.01 20.76
N GLU A 305 6.22 -1.38 21.84
CA GLU A 305 6.67 0.02 21.81
C GLU A 305 7.86 0.22 20.84
N LEU A 306 8.82 -0.70 20.77
CA LEU A 306 9.94 -0.60 19.81
C LEU A 306 9.47 -0.69 18.35
N ARG A 307 8.51 -1.58 18.03
CA ARG A 307 7.90 -1.64 16.69
C ARG A 307 7.10 -0.37 16.37
N ASP A 308 6.39 0.19 17.35
CA ASP A 308 5.67 1.45 17.21
C ASP A 308 6.64 2.64 17.02
N VAL A 309 7.78 2.68 17.73
CA VAL A 309 8.84 3.68 17.56
C VAL A 309 9.45 3.60 16.16
N ASN A 310 9.83 2.41 15.70
CA ASN A 310 10.34 2.22 14.33
C ASN A 310 9.32 2.61 13.26
N THR A 311 8.03 2.31 13.50
CA THR A 311 6.94 2.75 12.63
C THR A 311 6.79 4.28 12.62
N ASN A 312 6.93 4.95 13.77
CA ASN A 312 6.90 6.42 13.87
C ASN A 312 8.07 7.08 13.13
N LEU A 313 9.26 6.49 13.22
CA LEU A 313 10.47 6.91 12.52
C LEU A 313 10.50 6.54 11.03
N SER A 314 9.47 5.83 10.53
CA SER A 314 9.40 5.31 9.16
C SER A 314 10.59 4.41 8.79
N HIS A 315 11.16 3.70 9.77
CA HIS A 315 12.20 2.70 9.53
C HIS A 315 11.61 1.51 8.76
N PRO A 316 12.16 1.13 7.60
CA PRO A 316 11.62 0.04 6.80
C PRO A 316 12.07 -1.32 7.32
N GLU A 317 11.13 -2.23 7.58
CA GLU A 317 11.46 -3.66 7.66
C GLU A 317 11.94 -4.14 6.27
N PRO A 318 13.06 -4.90 6.17
CA PRO A 318 13.77 -5.56 7.25
C PRO A 318 15.00 -4.81 7.80
N TRP A 319 15.28 -3.56 7.42
CA TRP A 319 16.54 -2.85 7.72
C TRP A 319 16.68 -2.41 9.18
N VAL A 320 15.55 -2.22 9.88
CA VAL A 320 15.51 -2.15 11.34
C VAL A 320 14.48 -3.20 11.81
N ASN A 321 14.85 -4.05 12.75
CA ASN A 321 14.05 -5.24 13.08
C ASN A 321 14.14 -5.65 14.57
N VAL A 322 12.98 -5.63 15.24
CA VAL A 322 12.79 -6.13 16.61
C VAL A 322 12.64 -7.64 16.58
N ILE A 323 13.48 -8.37 17.33
CA ILE A 323 13.53 -9.84 17.34
C ILE A 323 13.77 -10.41 18.75
N ASP A 324 13.30 -11.64 18.99
CA ASP A 324 13.54 -12.38 20.24
C ASP A 324 15.03 -12.67 20.45
N ASP A 325 15.58 -12.22 21.57
CA ASP A 325 16.92 -12.62 22.02
C ASP A 325 16.91 -14.03 22.65
N THR A 326 17.23 -15.02 21.82
CA THR A 326 17.37 -16.42 22.25
C THR A 326 18.78 -16.80 22.67
N LYS A 327 19.71 -15.84 22.83
CA LYS A 327 21.14 -16.12 23.04
C LYS A 327 21.89 -15.24 24.04
N GLY A 328 21.30 -14.17 24.58
CA GLY A 328 21.75 -13.47 25.79
C GLY A 328 23.26 -13.23 25.88
N ASN A 329 23.69 -12.09 25.32
CA ASN A 329 25.07 -11.60 25.36
C ASN A 329 25.15 -10.29 26.16
N SER A 330 26.39 -9.89 26.50
CA SER A 330 26.72 -8.60 27.15
C SER A 330 25.83 -8.23 28.35
N ASP A 331 25.41 -6.97 28.43
CA ASP A 331 24.74 -6.34 29.56
C ASP A 331 23.24 -6.64 29.58
N HIS A 332 22.60 -6.69 28.41
CA HIS A 332 21.17 -7.00 28.29
C HIS A 332 20.87 -8.39 28.86
N PHE A 333 21.79 -9.34 28.74
CA PHE A 333 21.74 -10.63 29.44
C PHE A 333 21.68 -10.48 30.97
N ASN A 334 22.50 -9.59 31.56
CA ASN A 334 22.50 -9.35 33.01
C ASN A 334 21.18 -8.74 33.49
N PHE A 335 20.57 -7.83 32.72
CA PHE A 335 19.24 -7.29 33.03
C PHE A 335 18.16 -8.39 32.95
N ILE A 336 18.15 -9.20 31.88
CA ILE A 336 17.15 -10.27 31.72
C ILE A 336 17.28 -11.37 32.78
N MET A 337 18.50 -11.79 33.12
CA MET A 337 18.76 -12.77 34.19
C MET A 337 18.34 -12.29 35.59
N ASN A 338 18.08 -10.98 35.78
CA ASN A 338 17.56 -10.41 37.01
C ASN A 338 16.08 -9.98 36.91
N GLY A 339 15.36 -10.47 35.89
CA GLY A 339 13.91 -10.26 35.74
C GLY A 339 13.51 -8.90 35.16
N HIS A 340 14.44 -8.17 34.54
CA HIS A 340 14.17 -6.92 33.84
C HIS A 340 14.00 -7.16 32.33
N THR A 341 13.21 -6.31 31.67
CA THR A 341 13.03 -6.39 30.22
C THR A 341 14.11 -5.56 29.54
N ALA A 342 14.74 -6.08 28.49
CA ALA A 342 15.87 -5.44 27.82
C ALA A 342 15.79 -5.56 26.30
N THR A 343 16.43 -4.63 25.60
CA THR A 343 16.74 -4.70 24.17
C THR A 343 18.19 -4.31 23.90
N TRP A 344 18.75 -4.79 22.79
CA TRP A 344 20.07 -4.44 22.30
C TRP A 344 20.01 -4.01 20.84
N LEU A 345 20.34 -2.74 20.60
CA LEU A 345 20.43 -2.12 19.27
C LEU A 345 21.81 -2.41 18.68
N ARG A 346 21.86 -3.28 17.66
CA ARG A 346 23.10 -3.86 17.11
C ARG A 346 23.07 -3.96 15.58
N GLY A 347 24.11 -3.49 14.90
CA GLY A 347 24.33 -3.69 13.46
C GLY A 347 24.98 -5.04 13.14
N GLN A 348 24.29 -5.88 12.35
CA GLN A 348 24.60 -7.29 12.00
C GLN A 348 24.61 -8.29 13.16
N HIS A 349 24.53 -9.59 12.83
CA HIS A 349 24.64 -10.71 13.78
C HIS A 349 26.04 -10.84 14.42
N GLN A 350 26.19 -11.76 15.39
CA GLN A 350 27.46 -11.98 16.08
C GLN A 350 28.28 -13.19 15.63
N TYR A 351 27.70 -14.22 14.99
CA TYR A 351 28.46 -15.45 14.65
C TYR A 351 27.97 -16.21 13.40
N ILE A 352 28.80 -16.26 12.35
CA ILE A 352 28.64 -17.07 11.11
C ILE A 352 28.28 -18.55 11.38
N MET A 353 28.74 -19.10 12.51
CA MET A 353 28.60 -20.53 12.81
C MET A 353 27.39 -20.86 13.69
N GLU A 354 26.71 -19.88 14.27
CA GLU A 354 25.71 -20.12 15.32
C GLU A 354 24.26 -19.92 14.88
N GLU A 355 24.04 -19.29 13.73
CA GLU A 355 22.72 -19.20 13.08
C GLU A 355 22.70 -19.94 11.72
N GLY A 356 23.88 -20.33 11.23
CA GLY A 356 24.04 -20.92 9.90
C GLY A 356 24.01 -19.90 8.76
N ASP A 357 23.73 -18.63 9.09
CA ASP A 357 23.89 -17.47 8.21
C ASP A 357 25.37 -17.04 8.15
N SER A 358 25.79 -16.45 7.03
CA SER A 358 27.14 -15.91 6.85
C SER A 358 27.22 -14.38 6.79
N CYS A 359 26.19 -13.67 7.23
CA CYS A 359 26.14 -12.20 7.20
C CYS A 359 27.21 -11.49 8.06
N GLU A 360 27.73 -12.11 9.11
CA GLU A 360 28.70 -11.49 10.05
C GLU A 360 30.05 -11.12 9.38
N GLN A 361 30.33 -9.81 9.24
CA GLN A 361 31.69 -9.29 8.97
C GLN A 361 31.96 -7.98 9.72
N THR A 362 31.88 -8.00 11.06
CA THR A 362 32.14 -6.81 11.88
C THR A 362 33.65 -6.65 12.21
N PRO A 363 34.13 -5.42 12.50
CA PRO A 363 35.51 -5.21 12.96
C PRO A 363 35.69 -5.47 14.47
N LYS A 364 34.66 -5.87 15.25
CA LYS A 364 34.75 -6.00 16.72
C LYS A 364 35.92 -6.89 17.12
N HIS A 365 36.64 -6.49 18.16
CA HIS A 365 37.86 -7.12 18.68
C HIS A 365 39.03 -7.31 17.70
N ALA A 366 38.92 -6.86 16.45
CA ALA A 366 40.03 -6.92 15.50
C ALA A 366 41.04 -5.79 15.79
N GLN A 367 42.32 -6.03 15.47
CA GLN A 367 43.36 -4.98 15.54
C GLN A 367 43.08 -3.79 14.60
N THR A 368 42.17 -3.99 13.64
CA THR A 368 41.72 -3.00 12.67
C THR A 368 40.55 -2.15 13.17
N ASP A 369 39.93 -2.45 14.32
CA ASP A 369 38.82 -1.64 14.82
C ASP A 369 39.29 -0.19 15.09
N SER A 370 38.80 0.72 14.26
CA SER A 370 39.19 2.12 14.24
C SER A 370 38.21 2.92 13.39
N VAL A 371 38.14 4.24 13.66
CA VAL A 371 37.34 5.20 12.88
C VAL A 371 37.61 5.09 11.37
N THR A 372 38.86 4.82 10.97
CA THR A 372 39.22 4.66 9.55
C THR A 372 38.57 3.42 8.94
N THR A 373 38.52 2.31 9.68
CA THR A 373 37.88 1.06 9.24
C THR A 373 36.38 1.23 9.12
N ILE A 374 35.71 1.78 10.14
CA ILE A 374 34.25 2.01 10.11
C ILE A 374 33.86 2.92 8.94
N ASN A 375 34.56 4.06 8.77
CA ASN A 375 34.36 4.94 7.61
C ASN A 375 34.54 4.21 6.27
N THR A 376 35.51 3.29 6.18
CA THR A 376 35.79 2.54 4.95
C THR A 376 34.69 1.52 4.68
N MET A 377 34.22 0.82 5.71
CA MET A 377 33.14 -0.16 5.62
C MET A 377 31.81 0.49 5.26
N ALA A 378 31.49 1.64 5.86
CA ALA A 378 30.28 2.40 5.56
C ALA A 378 30.29 3.07 4.17
N GLY A 379 31.45 3.20 3.52
CA GLY A 379 31.61 3.98 2.29
C GLY A 379 31.81 5.49 2.51
N GLY A 380 31.88 5.94 3.76
CA GLY A 380 32.21 7.32 4.14
C GLY A 380 31.67 7.69 5.53
N ARG A 381 32.22 8.77 6.13
CA ARG A 381 31.77 9.31 7.43
C ARG A 381 30.25 9.56 7.47
N ALA A 382 29.69 10.15 6.41
CA ALA A 382 28.26 10.47 6.30
C ALA A 382 27.33 9.25 6.47
N ASN A 383 27.75 8.07 6.03
CA ASN A 383 26.96 6.85 6.19
C ASN A 383 27.06 6.29 7.62
N VAL A 384 28.19 6.51 8.30
CA VAL A 384 28.30 6.22 9.75
C VAL A 384 27.41 7.15 10.55
N GLU A 385 27.44 8.45 10.25
CA GLU A 385 26.57 9.46 10.89
C GLU A 385 25.08 9.12 10.68
N ALA A 386 24.69 8.67 9.49
CA ALA A 386 23.33 8.25 9.20
C ALA A 386 22.91 6.96 9.95
N GLY A 387 23.77 5.95 10.01
CA GLY A 387 23.49 4.73 10.79
C GLY A 387 23.41 4.99 12.30
N LEU A 388 24.24 5.91 12.81
CA LEU A 388 24.17 6.37 14.21
C LEU A 388 22.86 7.11 14.47
N GLN A 389 22.42 7.98 13.55
CA GLN A 389 21.13 8.66 13.64
C GLN A 389 19.98 7.65 13.76
N THR A 390 19.95 6.59 12.94
CA THR A 390 18.91 5.53 13.01
C THR A 390 18.78 4.94 14.42
N GLY A 391 19.89 4.57 15.07
CA GLY A 391 19.85 3.99 16.42
C GLY A 391 19.51 5.01 17.51
N ILE A 392 20.03 6.23 17.38
CA ILE A 392 19.77 7.34 18.33
C ILE A 392 18.31 7.79 18.29
N ASP A 393 17.70 7.86 17.11
CA ASP A 393 16.31 8.28 16.93
C ASP A 393 15.34 7.33 17.63
N ILE A 394 15.63 6.03 17.69
CA ILE A 394 14.83 5.04 18.44
C ILE A 394 14.80 5.40 19.92
N VAL A 395 15.98 5.61 20.53
CA VAL A 395 16.08 5.95 21.96
C VAL A 395 15.52 7.34 22.26
N ALA A 396 15.77 8.31 21.39
CA ALA A 396 15.26 9.67 21.53
C ALA A 396 13.73 9.73 21.41
N THR A 397 13.14 8.92 20.52
CA THR A 397 11.68 8.80 20.39
C THR A 397 11.06 8.12 21.61
N LEU A 398 11.67 7.01 22.08
CA LEU A 398 11.25 6.35 23.32
C LEU A 398 11.32 7.29 24.54
N ALA A 399 12.37 8.11 24.63
CA ALA A 399 12.49 9.16 25.64
C ALA A 399 11.41 10.23 25.48
N TRP A 400 11.25 10.80 24.29
CA TRP A 400 10.30 11.88 24.08
C TRP A 400 8.85 11.45 24.35
N TRP A 401 8.47 10.21 23.99
CA TRP A 401 7.18 9.62 24.35
C TRP A 401 6.95 9.57 25.86
N ASP A 402 7.99 9.27 26.64
CA ASP A 402 7.92 9.24 28.11
C ASP A 402 7.82 10.64 28.74
N TRP A 403 8.41 11.67 28.11
CA TRP A 403 8.25 13.08 28.46
C TRP A 403 6.86 13.63 28.10
N SER A 404 6.26 13.17 27.00
CA SER A 404 5.01 13.72 26.44
C SER A 404 3.72 13.26 27.14
N ASN A 405 3.73 12.14 27.87
CA ASN A 405 2.52 11.52 28.45
C ASN A 405 1.84 12.33 29.60
N GLN A 406 2.27 13.56 29.89
CA GLN A 406 1.69 14.39 30.97
C GLN A 406 0.46 15.21 30.53
N THR A 407 -0.70 14.55 30.38
CA THR A 407 -1.99 15.26 30.35
C THR A 407 -2.47 15.59 31.77
N THR A 408 -2.28 16.84 32.20
CA THR A 408 -2.82 17.35 33.47
C THR A 408 -4.28 17.75 33.34
N ASP A 409 -5.18 16.87 33.78
CA ASP A 409 -6.60 17.19 33.90
C ASP A 409 -6.91 17.85 35.26
N ASP A 410 -7.76 18.88 35.24
CA ASP A 410 -7.95 19.93 36.26
C ASP A 410 -8.58 19.47 37.61
N ASN A 411 -8.52 18.16 37.92
CA ASN A 411 -9.14 17.57 39.11
C ASN A 411 -8.37 16.38 39.75
N GLY A 412 -7.13 16.10 39.31
CA GLY A 412 -6.19 15.26 40.08
C GLY A 412 -6.54 13.78 40.23
N THR A 413 -7.22 13.18 39.25
CA THR A 413 -7.38 11.73 39.12
C THR A 413 -6.70 11.23 37.86
N ILE A 414 -5.64 10.45 38.03
CA ILE A 414 -4.96 9.72 36.95
C ILE A 414 -5.92 8.67 36.40
N THR A 415 -6.16 8.69 35.10
CA THR A 415 -6.75 7.57 34.36
C THR A 415 -5.66 6.86 33.60
N ASP A 416 -5.42 5.59 33.91
CA ASP A 416 -4.55 4.75 33.10
C ASP A 416 -5.07 4.72 31.66
N SER A 417 -4.30 5.29 30.73
CA SER A 417 -4.57 5.22 29.30
C SER A 417 -4.14 3.86 28.71
N ALA A 418 -4.18 2.80 29.52
CA ALA A 418 -4.08 1.41 29.12
C ALA A 418 -5.40 0.93 28.49
N ALA A 419 -5.82 1.62 27.43
CA ALA A 419 -6.95 1.27 26.59
C ALA A 419 -6.52 1.40 25.13
N GLY A 420 -5.58 0.53 24.73
CA GLY A 420 -5.11 0.44 23.35
C GLY A 420 -6.28 0.31 22.37
N THR A 421 -6.11 0.85 21.17
CA THR A 421 -7.14 1.02 20.13
C THR A 421 -7.54 -0.29 19.42
N SER A 422 -7.72 -1.39 20.17
CA SER A 422 -8.04 -2.72 19.64
C SER A 422 -9.54 -3.08 19.66
N GLU A 423 -10.38 -2.44 20.48
CA GLU A 423 -11.81 -2.79 20.58
C GLU A 423 -12.79 -1.95 19.73
N ILE A 424 -12.37 -0.82 19.16
CA ILE A 424 -13.25 0.05 18.36
C ILE A 424 -13.60 -0.59 17.00
N GLY A 425 -12.80 -1.53 16.49
CA GLY A 425 -13.08 -2.23 15.23
C GLY A 425 -14.35 -3.10 15.29
N LEU A 426 -14.34 -4.15 16.12
CA LEU A 426 -15.38 -5.20 16.07
C LEU A 426 -16.72 -4.77 16.65
N THR A 427 -16.73 -4.05 17.79
CA THR A 427 -17.97 -3.63 18.45
C THR A 427 -18.73 -2.59 17.61
N THR A 428 -18.03 -1.57 17.11
CA THR A 428 -18.62 -0.50 16.28
C THR A 428 -19.09 -1.01 14.92
N ILE A 429 -18.36 -1.95 14.30
CA ILE A 429 -18.81 -2.63 13.08
C ILE A 429 -20.03 -3.51 13.36
N ALA A 430 -20.05 -4.30 14.44
CA ALA A 430 -21.20 -5.12 14.80
C ALA A 430 -22.46 -4.29 15.10
N ILE A 431 -22.32 -3.17 15.82
CA ILE A 431 -23.41 -2.22 16.07
C ILE A 431 -23.87 -1.57 14.76
N SER A 432 -22.95 -1.15 13.89
CA SER A 432 -23.28 -0.57 12.59
C SER A 432 -24.02 -1.57 11.69
N LEU A 433 -23.54 -2.81 11.60
CA LEU A 433 -24.20 -3.90 10.86
C LEU A 433 -25.58 -4.22 11.44
N LEU A 434 -25.72 -4.25 12.77
CA LEU A 434 -27.01 -4.45 13.43
C LEU A 434 -27.99 -3.30 13.12
N VAL A 435 -27.52 -2.04 13.18
CA VAL A 435 -28.31 -0.86 12.80
C VAL A 435 -28.70 -0.89 11.33
N ILE A 436 -27.81 -1.31 10.43
CA ILE A 436 -28.09 -1.46 8.99
C ILE A 436 -29.14 -2.57 8.75
N ILE A 437 -29.01 -3.73 9.40
CA ILE A 437 -29.97 -4.83 9.31
C ILE A 437 -31.33 -4.38 9.87
N VAL A 438 -31.36 -3.72 11.03
CA VAL A 438 -32.59 -3.17 11.63
C VAL A 438 -33.20 -2.09 10.74
N ALA A 439 -32.41 -1.24 10.09
CA ALA A 439 -32.90 -0.22 9.15
C ALA A 439 -33.49 -0.83 7.87
N LEU A 440 -32.88 -1.87 7.31
CA LEU A 440 -33.40 -2.61 6.15
C LEU A 440 -34.71 -3.33 6.49
N ILE A 441 -34.78 -3.99 7.66
CA ILE A 441 -36.01 -4.61 8.18
C ILE A 441 -37.07 -3.54 8.42
N ALA A 442 -36.73 -2.43 9.07
CA ALA A 442 -37.66 -1.33 9.32
C ALA A 442 -38.17 -0.70 8.01
N MET A 443 -37.34 -0.56 6.97
CA MET A 443 -37.79 -0.03 5.67
C MET A 443 -38.74 -0.98 4.94
N THR A 444 -38.49 -2.29 4.96
CA THR A 444 -39.44 -3.28 4.41
C THR A 444 -40.77 -3.28 5.18
N ASP A 445 -40.73 -3.06 6.50
CA ASP A 445 -41.94 -3.06 7.33
C ASP A 445 -42.70 -1.71 7.26
N ILE A 446 -42.01 -0.58 7.13
CA ILE A 446 -42.59 0.77 6.91
C ILE A 446 -43.27 0.86 5.54
N THR A 447 -42.65 0.38 4.47
CA THR A 447 -43.25 0.39 3.12
C THR A 447 -44.52 -0.47 3.09
N LYS A 448 -44.48 -1.64 3.74
CA LYS A 448 -45.63 -2.56 3.89
C LYS A 448 -46.75 -1.98 4.77
N LYS A 449 -46.42 -1.28 5.87
CA LYS A 449 -47.40 -0.63 6.77
C LYS A 449 -48.01 0.67 6.20
N ARG A 450 -47.27 1.43 5.38
CA ARG A 450 -47.75 2.71 4.81
C ARG A 450 -48.47 2.59 3.47
N ASN A 451 -48.57 1.38 2.90
CA ASN A 451 -49.30 1.09 1.65
C ASN A 451 -48.85 1.97 0.45
N ILE A 452 -47.55 2.31 0.42
CA ILE A 452 -46.95 3.16 -0.62
C ILE A 452 -46.80 2.33 -1.90
N GLN A 453 -47.46 2.76 -2.98
CA GLN A 453 -47.31 2.11 -4.28
C GLN A 453 -45.89 2.33 -4.84
N PRO A 454 -45.22 1.28 -5.35
CA PRO A 454 -43.91 1.42 -5.99
C PRO A 454 -43.97 2.32 -7.24
N PHE A 455 -42.89 3.07 -7.48
CA PHE A 455 -42.78 3.95 -8.65
C PHE A 455 -42.37 3.17 -9.90
N ASP A 456 -43.16 3.32 -10.96
CA ASP A 456 -42.88 2.72 -12.27
C ASP A 456 -41.70 3.41 -12.97
N LEU A 457 -40.66 2.63 -13.31
CA LEU A 457 -39.46 3.12 -14.00
C LEU A 457 -39.68 3.47 -15.47
N GLY A 458 -40.69 2.91 -16.14
CA GLY A 458 -41.04 3.23 -17.52
C GLY A 458 -41.72 4.61 -17.60
N GLU A 459 -42.69 4.85 -16.73
CA GLU A 459 -43.49 6.08 -16.70
C GLU A 459 -42.77 7.27 -16.06
N ASN A 460 -42.22 7.10 -14.85
CA ASN A 460 -41.69 8.22 -14.07
C ASN A 460 -40.23 8.53 -14.41
N GLU A 461 -40.01 9.38 -15.40
CA GLU A 461 -38.67 9.80 -15.86
C GLU A 461 -37.79 10.38 -14.75
N ARG A 462 -38.35 11.16 -13.81
CA ARG A 462 -37.58 11.75 -12.70
C ARG A 462 -37.11 10.67 -11.72
N PHE A 463 -38.00 9.76 -11.34
CA PHE A 463 -37.65 8.64 -10.48
C PHE A 463 -36.68 7.69 -11.17
N ARG A 464 -36.87 7.38 -12.47
CA ARG A 464 -35.92 6.59 -13.28
C ARG A 464 -34.52 7.19 -13.27
N THR A 465 -34.42 8.50 -13.47
CA THR A 465 -33.14 9.23 -13.45
C THR A 465 -32.44 9.11 -12.09
N LEU A 466 -33.18 9.37 -11.01
CA LEU A 466 -32.66 9.27 -9.64
C LEU A 466 -32.29 7.83 -9.25
N TRP A 467 -33.08 6.84 -9.68
CA TRP A 467 -32.84 5.43 -9.44
C TRP A 467 -31.56 4.96 -10.11
N PHE A 468 -31.36 5.23 -11.40
CA PHE A 468 -30.10 4.90 -12.08
C PHE A 468 -28.88 5.56 -11.39
N LEU A 469 -29.03 6.81 -10.95
CA LEU A 469 -27.99 7.53 -10.24
C LEU A 469 -27.59 6.81 -8.94
N ILE A 470 -28.54 6.66 -8.01
CA ILE A 470 -28.28 6.13 -6.66
C ILE A 470 -27.95 4.63 -6.68
N PHE A 471 -28.60 3.84 -7.54
CA PHE A 471 -28.36 2.40 -7.64
C PHE A 471 -26.93 2.07 -8.11
N TYR A 472 -26.48 2.69 -9.20
CA TYR A 472 -25.14 2.42 -9.72
C TYR A 472 -24.03 3.11 -8.92
N LEU A 473 -24.34 4.15 -8.13
CA LEU A 473 -23.36 4.77 -7.23
C LEU A 473 -22.76 3.73 -6.29
N GLY A 474 -23.60 2.92 -5.62
CA GLY A 474 -23.16 1.85 -4.72
C GLY A 474 -22.34 0.73 -5.38
N PHE A 475 -22.45 0.53 -6.71
CA PHE A 475 -21.62 -0.43 -7.46
C PHE A 475 -20.33 0.17 -8.01
N SER A 476 -20.31 1.49 -8.26
CA SER A 476 -19.16 2.17 -8.83
C SER A 476 -18.00 2.33 -7.83
N MET A 477 -18.34 2.74 -6.60
CA MET A 477 -17.34 3.20 -5.64
C MET A 477 -16.36 2.12 -5.15
N PRO A 478 -16.73 0.83 -4.91
CA PRO A 478 -15.75 -0.17 -4.45
C PRO A 478 -14.65 -0.45 -5.48
N PHE A 479 -15.03 -0.49 -6.78
CA PHE A 479 -14.07 -0.63 -7.86
C PHE A 479 -13.26 0.66 -8.08
N ALA A 480 -13.84 1.82 -7.82
CA ALA A 480 -13.12 3.10 -7.91
C ALA A 480 -12.16 3.34 -6.74
N PHE A 481 -12.44 2.82 -5.54
CA PHE A 481 -11.50 2.81 -4.41
C PHE A 481 -10.24 2.03 -4.80
N PHE A 482 -10.39 0.77 -5.22
CA PHE A 482 -9.28 -0.02 -5.79
C PHE A 482 -8.63 0.67 -7.00
N GLY A 483 -9.45 1.28 -7.85
CA GLY A 483 -9.08 2.13 -9.00
C GLY A 483 -8.08 3.23 -8.66
N TYR A 484 -8.37 3.98 -7.60
CA TYR A 484 -7.52 5.04 -7.10
C TYR A 484 -6.34 4.48 -6.31
N TRP A 485 -6.62 3.65 -5.29
CA TRP A 485 -5.62 3.08 -4.38
C TRP A 485 -4.47 2.46 -5.16
N GLY A 486 -4.74 1.54 -6.10
CA GLY A 486 -3.67 0.87 -6.84
C GLY A 486 -2.84 1.79 -7.74
N ARG A 487 -3.45 2.82 -8.34
CA ARG A 487 -2.80 3.70 -9.34
C ARG A 487 -2.15 4.96 -8.76
N THR A 488 -2.42 5.25 -7.49
CA THR A 488 -1.85 6.39 -6.77
C THR A 488 -1.03 5.86 -5.61
N LEU A 489 -1.69 5.40 -4.55
CA LEU A 489 -1.05 4.90 -3.33
C LEU A 489 -0.16 3.68 -3.59
N GLY A 490 -0.69 2.68 -4.29
CA GLY A 490 0.03 1.44 -4.60
C GLY A 490 1.37 1.71 -5.28
N MET A 491 1.39 2.62 -6.26
CA MET A 491 2.62 2.96 -7.01
C MET A 491 3.51 3.98 -6.30
N ALA A 492 2.94 5.01 -5.67
CA ALA A 492 3.70 6.15 -5.12
C ALA A 492 4.15 5.94 -3.67
N GLU A 493 3.30 5.33 -2.84
CA GLU A 493 3.53 5.15 -1.39
C GLU A 493 3.98 3.71 -1.07
N PHE A 494 3.45 2.71 -1.78
CA PHE A 494 3.70 1.28 -1.53
C PHE A 494 4.58 0.58 -2.57
N GLY A 495 5.26 1.34 -3.45
CA GLY A 495 6.29 0.85 -4.37
C GLY A 495 5.86 -0.20 -5.42
N LEU A 496 4.55 -0.42 -5.63
CA LEU A 496 4.06 -1.43 -6.57
C LEU A 496 4.36 -1.02 -8.02
N ASP A 497 5.04 -1.91 -8.75
CA ASP A 497 5.32 -1.75 -10.17
C ASP A 497 4.06 -1.52 -11.04
N LYS A 498 4.20 -0.71 -12.11
CA LYS A 498 3.13 -0.36 -13.05
C LYS A 498 2.49 -1.58 -13.71
N PHE A 499 3.27 -2.62 -14.04
CA PHE A 499 2.73 -3.85 -14.63
C PHE A 499 2.02 -4.72 -13.59
N THR A 500 2.52 -4.77 -12.35
CA THR A 500 1.85 -5.41 -11.21
C THR A 500 0.48 -4.81 -10.98
N VAL A 501 0.38 -3.47 -10.87
CA VAL A 501 -0.90 -2.77 -10.69
C VAL A 501 -1.85 -3.03 -11.87
N MET A 502 -1.36 -3.01 -13.12
CA MET A 502 -2.21 -3.35 -14.28
C MET A 502 -2.66 -4.82 -14.27
N ALA A 503 -1.81 -5.76 -13.84
CA ALA A 503 -2.18 -7.16 -13.70
C ALA A 503 -3.28 -7.36 -12.64
N MET A 504 -3.21 -6.63 -11.52
CA MET A 504 -4.27 -6.59 -10.51
C MET A 504 -5.60 -6.09 -11.09
N PHE A 505 -5.59 -5.04 -11.92
CA PHE A 505 -6.77 -4.57 -12.68
C PHE A 505 -7.29 -5.60 -13.68
N MET A 506 -6.41 -6.37 -14.34
CA MET A 506 -6.82 -7.44 -15.26
C MET A 506 -7.47 -8.62 -14.54
N VAL A 507 -6.92 -9.02 -13.39
CA VAL A 507 -7.41 -10.15 -12.58
C VAL A 507 -8.78 -9.83 -11.98
N VAL A 508 -8.97 -8.65 -11.38
CA VAL A 508 -10.26 -8.30 -10.76
C VAL A 508 -11.43 -8.25 -11.77
N GLN A 509 -11.13 -8.19 -13.06
CA GLN A 509 -12.13 -8.17 -14.14
C GLN A 509 -12.64 -9.56 -14.55
N ILE A 510 -11.99 -10.65 -14.12
CA ILE A 510 -12.35 -12.04 -14.51
C ILE A 510 -13.84 -12.38 -14.31
N PRO A 511 -14.51 -12.01 -13.20
CA PRO A 511 -15.95 -12.26 -13.03
C PRO A 511 -16.81 -11.66 -14.16
N PHE A 512 -16.42 -10.51 -14.71
CA PHE A 512 -17.13 -9.83 -15.79
C PHE A 512 -17.00 -10.54 -17.14
N PHE A 513 -15.96 -11.34 -17.36
CA PHE A 513 -15.84 -12.20 -18.54
C PHE A 513 -16.83 -13.39 -18.48
N MET A 514 -17.35 -13.70 -17.28
CA MET A 514 -18.30 -14.77 -17.03
C MET A 514 -19.77 -14.31 -16.99
N ARG A 515 -20.08 -13.04 -17.33
CA ARG A 515 -21.46 -12.50 -17.40
C ARG A 515 -22.50 -13.43 -18.06
N PRO A 516 -22.22 -14.21 -19.12
CA PRO A 516 -23.23 -15.09 -19.74
C PRO A 516 -23.61 -16.30 -18.89
N LEU A 517 -22.77 -16.69 -17.92
CA LEU A 517 -23.10 -17.70 -16.92
C LEU A 517 -24.04 -17.10 -15.86
N TRP A 518 -23.77 -15.88 -15.40
CA TRP A 518 -24.56 -15.17 -14.39
C TRP A 518 -25.91 -14.65 -14.94
N ALA A 519 -25.99 -14.38 -16.24
CA ALA A 519 -27.22 -13.93 -16.93
C ALA A 519 -28.29 -15.04 -17.07
N GLN A 520 -27.88 -16.31 -17.18
CA GLN A 520 -28.81 -17.43 -17.39
C GLN A 520 -29.83 -17.61 -16.25
N PRO A 521 -29.44 -17.61 -14.95
CA PRO A 521 -30.39 -17.61 -13.84
C PRO A 521 -31.39 -16.45 -13.88
N VAL A 522 -30.91 -15.25 -14.25
CA VAL A 522 -31.72 -14.03 -14.33
C VAL A 522 -32.82 -14.16 -15.38
N ASP A 523 -32.52 -14.66 -16.57
CA ASP A 523 -33.54 -14.90 -17.61
C ASP A 523 -34.42 -16.13 -17.35
N ARG A 524 -33.91 -17.16 -16.65
CA ARG A 524 -34.66 -18.40 -16.39
C ARG A 524 -35.66 -18.27 -15.24
N MET A 525 -35.32 -17.54 -14.18
CA MET A 525 -36.14 -17.43 -12.97
C MET A 525 -36.84 -16.07 -12.90
N GLN A 526 -38.02 -16.01 -13.53
CA GLN A 526 -38.82 -14.78 -13.68
C GLN A 526 -39.97 -14.66 -12.66
N SER A 527 -40.44 -15.77 -12.10
CA SER A 527 -41.54 -15.82 -11.12
C SER A 527 -41.03 -15.63 -9.68
N LEU A 528 -40.60 -14.41 -9.35
CA LEU A 528 -39.96 -14.07 -8.06
C LEU A 528 -40.78 -13.10 -7.21
N PRO A 529 -40.64 -13.11 -5.86
CA PRO A 529 -41.59 -12.49 -4.93
C PRO A 529 -41.74 -10.97 -5.04
N MET A 530 -40.72 -10.25 -5.52
CA MET A 530 -40.73 -8.78 -5.63
C MET A 530 -40.73 -8.27 -7.08
N GLY A 531 -40.94 -9.15 -8.07
CA GLY A 531 -40.87 -8.81 -9.49
C GLY A 531 -39.76 -9.57 -10.24
N LYS A 532 -39.89 -9.62 -11.57
CA LYS A 532 -39.10 -10.43 -12.51
C LYS A 532 -37.63 -10.04 -12.52
N ARG A 533 -37.32 -8.74 -12.53
CA ARG A 533 -35.96 -8.18 -12.55
C ARG A 533 -35.60 -7.56 -11.20
N ARG A 534 -36.54 -6.91 -10.51
CA ARG A 534 -36.32 -6.27 -9.20
C ARG A 534 -35.74 -7.22 -8.15
N THR A 535 -36.23 -8.45 -8.06
CA THR A 535 -35.74 -9.41 -7.06
C THR A 535 -34.25 -9.71 -7.24
N TRP A 536 -33.80 -9.90 -8.49
CA TRP A 536 -32.40 -10.14 -8.82
C TRP A 536 -31.49 -8.95 -8.51
N MET A 537 -31.97 -7.71 -8.74
CA MET A 537 -31.23 -6.50 -8.36
C MET A 537 -31.01 -6.44 -6.85
N LEU A 538 -32.03 -6.75 -6.05
CA LEU A 538 -31.94 -6.74 -4.60
C LEU A 538 -31.03 -7.85 -4.06
N TYR A 539 -31.20 -9.09 -4.51
CA TYR A 539 -30.35 -10.20 -4.09
C TYR A 539 -28.88 -10.01 -4.48
N GLY A 540 -28.62 -9.54 -5.71
CA GLY A 540 -27.26 -9.24 -6.16
C GLY A 540 -26.62 -8.08 -5.38
N SER A 541 -27.38 -7.03 -5.07
CA SER A 541 -26.88 -5.89 -4.28
C SER A 541 -26.57 -6.27 -2.83
N ILE A 542 -27.48 -7.01 -2.17
CA ILE A 542 -27.30 -7.46 -0.79
C ILE A 542 -26.15 -8.47 -0.71
N GLY A 543 -26.06 -9.41 -1.65
CA GLY A 543 -24.95 -10.36 -1.72
C GLY A 543 -23.60 -9.67 -1.95
N HIS A 544 -23.56 -8.65 -2.81
CA HIS A 544 -22.34 -7.85 -3.02
C HIS A 544 -21.93 -7.12 -1.73
N MET A 545 -22.89 -6.50 -1.04
CA MET A 545 -22.66 -5.78 0.21
C MET A 545 -22.08 -6.68 1.30
N ILE A 546 -22.66 -7.89 1.48
CA ILE A 546 -22.19 -8.86 2.48
C ILE A 546 -20.78 -9.37 2.15
N LEU A 547 -20.49 -9.68 0.87
CA LEU A 547 -19.19 -10.19 0.47
C LEU A 547 -18.08 -9.11 0.37
N LEU A 548 -18.43 -7.82 0.46
CA LEU A 548 -17.45 -6.75 0.65
C LEU A 548 -17.01 -6.60 2.11
N LEU A 549 -17.77 -7.10 3.10
CA LEU A 549 -17.42 -6.95 4.53
C LEU A 549 -16.07 -7.57 4.92
N PRO A 550 -15.64 -8.74 4.39
CA PRO A 550 -14.31 -9.28 4.68
C PRO A 550 -13.15 -8.36 4.27
N LEU A 551 -13.33 -7.55 3.21
CA LEU A 551 -12.30 -6.62 2.73
C LEU A 551 -12.00 -5.46 3.69
N ILE A 552 -12.87 -5.24 4.67
CA ILE A 552 -12.64 -4.29 5.76
C ILE A 552 -11.47 -4.75 6.64
N PHE A 553 -11.36 -6.07 6.86
CA PHE A 553 -10.39 -6.70 7.76
C PHE A 553 -9.13 -7.21 7.07
N ILE A 554 -9.02 -7.00 5.75
CA ILE A 554 -7.82 -7.34 4.97
C ILE A 554 -7.15 -6.01 4.65
N ASP A 555 -5.93 -5.82 5.13
CA ASP A 555 -5.14 -4.67 4.71
C ASP A 555 -4.66 -4.86 3.26
N ILE A 556 -5.04 -3.92 2.40
CA ILE A 556 -4.70 -3.93 0.98
C ILE A 556 -3.22 -3.59 0.74
N SER A 557 -2.55 -2.89 1.67
CA SER A 557 -1.11 -2.60 1.58
C SER A 557 -0.29 -3.89 1.74
N ASN A 558 -0.54 -4.63 2.81
CA ASN A 558 0.18 -5.84 3.18
C ASN A 558 -0.25 -7.08 2.38
N GLN A 559 -1.53 -7.18 1.99
CA GLN A 559 -2.09 -8.39 1.36
C GLN A 559 -2.91 -8.10 0.08
N PRO A 560 -2.38 -7.33 -0.90
CA PRO A 560 -3.14 -6.85 -2.05
C PRO A 560 -3.78 -7.98 -2.87
N TRP A 561 -3.07 -9.09 -3.09
CA TRP A 561 -3.60 -10.21 -3.87
C TRP A 561 -4.72 -10.99 -3.17
N ILE A 562 -4.69 -11.09 -1.83
CA ILE A 562 -5.78 -11.70 -1.05
C ILE A 562 -7.00 -10.78 -1.10
N TRP A 563 -6.79 -9.48 -0.93
CA TRP A 563 -7.83 -8.45 -1.05
C TRP A 563 -8.50 -8.48 -2.44
N ILE A 564 -7.73 -8.56 -3.53
CA ILE A 564 -8.24 -8.71 -4.90
C ILE A 564 -9.01 -10.03 -5.06
N GLY A 565 -8.54 -11.13 -4.46
CA GLY A 565 -9.23 -12.42 -4.46
C GLY A 565 -10.63 -12.32 -3.85
N PHE A 566 -10.77 -11.68 -2.69
CA PHE A 566 -12.07 -11.43 -2.07
C PHE A 566 -12.91 -10.44 -2.88
N LEU A 567 -12.34 -9.37 -3.45
CA LEU A 567 -13.08 -8.44 -4.29
C LEU A 567 -13.66 -9.12 -5.55
N MET A 568 -12.90 -10.00 -6.21
CA MET A 568 -13.41 -10.81 -7.32
C MET A 568 -14.65 -11.62 -6.93
N ILE A 569 -14.61 -12.29 -5.77
CA ILE A 569 -15.74 -13.07 -5.25
C ILE A 569 -16.92 -12.14 -4.93
N ALA A 570 -16.66 -11.01 -4.29
CA ALA A 570 -17.67 -10.01 -3.94
C ALA A 570 -18.37 -9.42 -5.17
N LEU A 571 -17.69 -9.29 -6.31
CA LEU A 571 -18.27 -8.80 -7.55
C LEU A 571 -19.29 -9.76 -8.18
N ILE A 572 -19.23 -11.08 -7.89
CA ILE A 572 -20.13 -12.06 -8.54
C ILE A 572 -21.63 -11.77 -8.28
N PRO A 573 -22.10 -11.56 -7.03
CA PRO A 573 -23.49 -11.13 -6.77
C PRO A 573 -23.92 -9.86 -7.53
N ARG A 574 -23.03 -8.85 -7.61
CA ARG A 574 -23.30 -7.61 -8.35
C ARG A 574 -23.60 -7.87 -9.83
N LEU A 575 -23.01 -8.90 -10.43
CA LEU A 575 -23.29 -9.26 -11.83
C LEU A 575 -24.73 -9.69 -12.03
N PHE A 576 -25.33 -10.45 -11.11
CA PHE A 576 -26.76 -10.79 -11.19
C PHE A 576 -27.64 -9.54 -11.17
N ALA A 577 -27.29 -8.56 -10.34
CA ALA A 577 -28.00 -7.29 -10.29
C ALA A 577 -27.85 -6.49 -11.60
N GLU A 578 -26.62 -6.31 -12.10
CA GLU A 578 -26.38 -5.63 -13.38
C GLU A 578 -27.04 -6.35 -14.57
N GLN A 579 -27.04 -7.68 -14.61
CA GLN A 579 -27.70 -8.46 -15.66
C GLN A 579 -29.23 -8.28 -15.62
N ALA A 580 -29.81 -8.14 -14.42
CA ALA A 580 -31.23 -7.81 -14.29
C ALA A 580 -31.56 -6.40 -14.82
N VAL A 581 -30.66 -5.43 -14.63
CA VAL A 581 -30.82 -4.09 -15.25
C VAL A 581 -30.64 -4.16 -16.77
N ALA A 582 -29.64 -4.89 -17.27
CA ALA A 582 -29.42 -5.05 -18.71
C ALA A 582 -30.64 -5.67 -19.41
N ALA A 583 -31.28 -6.65 -18.78
CA ALA A 583 -32.55 -7.20 -19.24
C ALA A 583 -33.68 -6.17 -19.22
N MET A 584 -33.84 -5.43 -18.12
CA MET A 584 -34.83 -4.36 -18.00
C MET A 584 -34.63 -3.27 -19.06
N MET A 585 -33.38 -2.94 -19.43
CA MET A 585 -33.07 -2.02 -20.53
C MET A 585 -33.49 -2.56 -21.91
N ALA A 586 -33.37 -3.87 -22.14
CA ALA A 586 -33.88 -4.48 -23.38
C ALA A 586 -35.44 -4.57 -23.41
N GLU A 587 -36.08 -4.61 -22.24
CA GLU A 587 -37.50 -4.99 -22.09
C GLU A 587 -38.46 -3.80 -21.85
N SER A 588 -38.14 -2.88 -20.95
CA SER A 588 -39.10 -1.90 -20.39
C SER A 588 -38.58 -0.48 -20.16
N VAL A 589 -37.28 -0.19 -20.33
CA VAL A 589 -36.74 1.18 -20.13
C VAL A 589 -36.79 2.01 -21.43
N PRO A 590 -37.55 3.11 -21.50
CA PRO A 590 -37.52 4.03 -22.64
C PRO A 590 -36.34 5.02 -22.53
N GLN A 591 -36.01 5.69 -23.66
CA GLN A 591 -34.91 6.67 -23.77
C GLN A 591 -33.54 6.09 -23.36
N LEU A 592 -33.10 5.05 -24.08
CA LEU A 592 -31.91 4.29 -23.71
C LEU A 592 -30.62 5.11 -23.65
N GLY A 593 -30.44 6.13 -24.51
CA GLY A 593 -29.26 7.00 -24.46
C GLY A 593 -29.24 7.83 -23.19
N LYS A 594 -30.37 8.42 -22.79
CA LYS A 594 -30.50 9.08 -21.49
C LYS A 594 -30.27 8.12 -20.31
N ALA A 595 -30.87 6.93 -20.33
CA ALA A 595 -30.68 5.93 -19.28
C ALA A 595 -29.20 5.54 -19.13
N ASN A 596 -28.54 5.20 -20.25
CA ASN A 596 -27.11 4.87 -20.26
C ASN A 596 -26.22 6.06 -19.86
N SER A 597 -26.59 7.30 -20.23
CA SER A 597 -25.87 8.50 -19.76
C SER A 597 -25.93 8.64 -18.23
N MET A 598 -27.06 8.27 -17.60
CA MET A 598 -27.18 8.27 -16.14
C MET A 598 -26.41 7.13 -15.47
N ILE A 599 -26.37 5.93 -16.08
CA ILE A 599 -25.51 4.83 -15.59
C ILE A 599 -24.04 5.25 -15.60
N ASN A 600 -23.56 5.84 -16.70
CA ASN A 600 -22.18 6.32 -16.81
C ASN A 600 -21.91 7.54 -15.90
N LEU A 601 -22.91 8.41 -15.67
CA LEU A 601 -22.85 9.46 -14.65
C LEU A 601 -22.62 8.87 -13.26
N SER A 602 -23.28 7.77 -12.91
CA SER A 602 -23.08 7.09 -11.63
C SER A 602 -21.68 6.49 -11.53
N TYR A 603 -21.18 5.84 -12.60
CA TYR A 603 -19.85 5.23 -12.60
C TYR A 603 -18.72 6.26 -12.52
N ARG A 604 -18.72 7.26 -13.40
CA ARG A 604 -17.76 8.38 -13.34
C ARG A 604 -17.95 9.17 -12.04
N GLY A 605 -19.18 9.50 -11.68
CA GLY A 605 -19.51 10.32 -10.50
C GLY A 605 -19.17 9.67 -9.16
N GLY A 606 -19.40 8.36 -8.99
CA GLY A 606 -18.94 7.64 -7.81
C GLY A 606 -17.43 7.55 -7.74
N GLY A 607 -16.75 7.33 -8.87
CA GLY A 607 -15.30 7.41 -8.94
C GLY A 607 -14.76 8.81 -8.62
N HIS A 608 -15.42 9.88 -9.07
CA HIS A 608 -15.04 11.26 -8.76
C HIS A 608 -15.34 11.65 -7.31
N LEU A 609 -16.41 11.13 -6.70
CA LEU A 609 -16.64 11.28 -5.26
C LEU A 609 -15.55 10.57 -4.45
N VAL A 610 -15.15 9.36 -4.84
CA VAL A 610 -14.01 8.65 -4.24
C VAL A 610 -12.71 9.44 -4.41
N LEU A 611 -12.41 9.94 -5.62
CA LEU A 611 -11.25 10.80 -5.90
C LEU A 611 -11.21 12.08 -5.06
N ILE A 612 -12.34 12.77 -4.89
CA ILE A 612 -12.43 14.00 -4.10
C ILE A 612 -12.31 13.70 -2.60
N LEU A 613 -12.97 12.65 -2.11
CA LEU A 613 -12.88 12.23 -0.71
C LEU A 613 -11.45 11.78 -0.39
N LEU A 614 -10.90 10.82 -1.11
CA LEU A 614 -9.54 10.33 -0.88
C LEU A 614 -8.49 11.41 -1.15
N GLY A 615 -8.65 12.23 -2.18
CA GLY A 615 -7.76 13.36 -2.44
C GLY A 615 -7.72 14.38 -1.30
N TRP A 616 -8.85 14.65 -0.63
CA TRP A 616 -8.85 15.46 0.59
C TRP A 616 -8.38 14.67 1.82
N TRP A 617 -8.74 13.40 1.95
CA TRP A 617 -8.37 12.57 3.09
C TRP A 617 -6.88 12.24 3.16
N ILE A 618 -6.17 12.26 2.02
CA ILE A 618 -4.75 11.90 1.90
C ILE A 618 -3.87 13.11 1.56
N ALA A 619 -4.38 14.11 0.82
CA ALA A 619 -3.63 15.32 0.45
C ALA A 619 -4.24 16.62 1.02
N GLY A 620 -5.07 16.52 2.06
CA GLY A 620 -5.69 17.67 2.74
C GLY A 620 -4.81 18.33 3.82
N GLY A 621 -3.64 17.77 4.14
CA GLY A 621 -2.83 18.15 5.30
C GLY A 621 -3.65 18.11 6.60
N GLU A 622 -3.36 19.01 7.54
CA GLU A 622 -4.09 19.19 8.82
C GLU A 622 -5.62 19.37 8.69
N SER A 623 -6.14 19.69 7.49
CA SER A 623 -7.59 19.77 7.28
C SER A 623 -8.25 18.40 7.09
N SER A 624 -7.48 17.33 6.89
CA SER A 624 -7.98 15.97 6.76
C SER A 624 -8.21 15.34 8.14
N PRO A 625 -9.36 14.69 8.39
CA PRO A 625 -9.59 13.92 9.62
C PRO A 625 -8.85 12.56 9.64
N PHE A 626 -7.99 12.28 8.65
CA PHE A 626 -7.18 11.06 8.56
C PHE A 626 -5.67 11.34 8.48
N ILE A 627 -5.29 12.61 8.52
CA ILE A 627 -3.89 13.05 8.57
C ILE A 627 -3.74 13.73 9.91
N THR A 628 -3.10 13.04 10.84
CA THR A 628 -2.57 13.67 12.05
C THR A 628 -1.09 13.88 11.76
N ASP A 629 -0.66 15.14 11.81
CA ASP A 629 0.77 15.50 11.79
C ASP A 629 1.55 14.96 10.58
N GLY A 630 1.01 15.21 9.39
CA GLY A 630 1.58 14.79 8.11
C GLY A 630 1.40 13.31 7.76
N VAL A 631 1.21 12.43 8.75
CA VAL A 631 1.06 10.98 8.54
C VAL A 631 -0.38 10.61 8.22
N THR A 632 -0.61 9.96 7.07
CA THR A 632 -1.95 9.49 6.68
C THR A 632 -2.23 8.11 7.28
N ASN A 633 -3.26 8.00 8.13
CA ASN A 633 -3.70 6.71 8.65
C ASN A 633 -4.48 5.93 7.57
N PHE A 634 -3.75 5.19 6.72
CA PHE A 634 -4.33 4.46 5.58
C PHE A 634 -5.35 3.38 5.99
N ALA A 635 -5.21 2.77 7.17
CA ALA A 635 -6.20 1.85 7.71
C ALA A 635 -7.53 2.57 8.03
N ALA A 636 -7.47 3.72 8.70
CA ALA A 636 -8.64 4.58 8.96
C ALA A 636 -9.27 5.12 7.66
N VAL A 637 -8.46 5.49 6.66
CA VAL A 637 -8.93 5.84 5.31
C VAL A 637 -9.68 4.67 4.66
N GLN A 638 -9.14 3.44 4.73
CA GLN A 638 -9.84 2.24 4.26
C GLN A 638 -11.17 2.05 4.99
N TYR A 639 -11.17 2.07 6.33
CA TYR A 639 -12.38 1.90 7.15
C TYR A 639 -13.45 2.95 6.81
N ALA A 640 -13.10 4.23 6.78
CA ALA A 640 -14.03 5.31 6.46
C ALA A 640 -14.54 5.24 5.02
N MET A 641 -13.69 4.87 4.07
CA MET A 641 -14.13 4.63 2.70
C MET A 641 -15.15 3.49 2.67
N PHE A 642 -14.87 2.34 3.31
CA PHE A 642 -15.82 1.23 3.39
C PHE A 642 -17.17 1.62 4.03
N VAL A 643 -17.18 2.50 5.04
CA VAL A 643 -18.45 3.05 5.57
C VAL A 643 -19.20 3.85 4.50
N VAL A 644 -18.53 4.73 3.74
CA VAL A 644 -19.14 5.47 2.63
C VAL A 644 -19.63 4.54 1.52
N LEU A 645 -18.87 3.48 1.19
CA LEU A 645 -19.28 2.43 0.24
C LEU A 645 -20.59 1.76 0.68
N LEU A 646 -20.64 1.29 1.93
CA LEU A 646 -21.83 0.62 2.49
C LEU A 646 -23.04 1.56 2.52
N LEU A 647 -22.88 2.84 2.90
CA LEU A 647 -23.95 3.82 2.85
C LEU A 647 -24.50 4.05 1.43
N ALA A 648 -23.62 4.16 0.43
CA ALA A 648 -24.04 4.27 -0.98
C ALA A 648 -24.79 3.01 -1.45
N MET A 649 -24.34 1.81 -1.05
CA MET A 649 -25.03 0.55 -1.35
C MET A 649 -26.39 0.44 -0.68
N ILE A 650 -26.52 0.83 0.59
CA ILE A 650 -27.80 0.88 1.30
C ILE A 650 -28.78 1.83 0.60
N GLY A 651 -28.31 2.99 0.14
CA GLY A 651 -29.09 3.91 -0.69
C GLY A 651 -29.60 3.24 -1.97
N GLY A 652 -28.73 2.52 -2.68
CA GLY A 652 -29.08 1.74 -3.88
C GLY A 652 -30.12 0.63 -3.62
N ILE A 653 -29.97 -0.12 -2.51
CA ILE A 653 -30.92 -1.16 -2.08
C ILE A 653 -32.28 -0.54 -1.70
N ALA A 654 -32.27 0.59 -0.99
CA ALA A 654 -33.46 1.29 -0.52
C ALA A 654 -34.27 1.90 -1.68
N ILE A 655 -33.64 2.59 -2.63
CA ILE A 655 -34.36 3.15 -3.79
C ILE A 655 -34.88 2.03 -4.71
N THR A 656 -34.19 0.89 -4.78
CA THR A 656 -34.66 -0.31 -5.50
C THR A 656 -35.82 -1.00 -4.77
N HIS A 657 -35.97 -0.83 -3.45
CA HIS A 657 -37.20 -1.23 -2.76
C HIS A 657 -38.42 -0.36 -3.12
N MET A 658 -38.20 0.86 -3.61
CA MET A 658 -39.26 1.78 -4.03
C MET A 658 -39.66 1.64 -5.50
N MET A 659 -38.88 0.93 -6.32
CA MET A 659 -39.12 0.81 -7.76
C MET A 659 -40.12 -0.29 -8.13
N ARG A 660 -40.73 -0.15 -9.30
CA ARG A 660 -41.37 -1.21 -10.07
C ARG A 660 -40.86 -1.17 -11.52
N GLU A 661 -40.71 -2.35 -12.11
CA GLU A 661 -40.39 -2.52 -13.52
C GLU A 661 -41.49 -1.94 -14.39
N GLY A 662 -41.11 -1.14 -15.39
CA GLY A 662 -42.05 -0.52 -16.32
C GLY A 662 -42.75 -1.52 -17.23
N GLU A 663 -43.80 -1.08 -17.90
CA GLU A 663 -44.45 -1.87 -18.94
C GLU A 663 -43.48 -2.30 -20.06
N GLU A 664 -43.71 -3.49 -20.61
CA GLU A 664 -42.94 -3.98 -21.75
C GLU A 664 -43.06 -3.06 -22.97
N LEU A 665 -41.92 -2.74 -23.57
CA LEU A 665 -41.80 -1.96 -24.79
C LEU A 665 -42.43 -2.70 -25.98
N PRO A 666 -42.83 -1.99 -27.06
CA PRO A 666 -43.40 -2.61 -28.26
C PRO A 666 -42.52 -3.67 -28.93
N LYS A 667 -41.19 -3.68 -28.68
CA LYS A 667 -40.26 -4.71 -29.17
C LYS A 667 -40.25 -5.99 -28.33
N ALA A 668 -40.63 -5.91 -27.05
CA ALA A 668 -40.75 -7.05 -26.15
C ALA A 668 -42.13 -7.74 -26.30
N LYS A 669 -43.22 -6.95 -26.31
CA LYS A 669 -44.62 -7.41 -26.47
C LYS A 669 -44.91 -8.22 -27.76
N LYS A 670 -43.98 -8.27 -28.73
CA LYS A 670 -44.15 -8.87 -30.07
C LYS A 670 -43.49 -10.25 -30.25
N LYS A 671 -42.86 -10.85 -29.23
CA LYS A 671 -42.05 -12.06 -29.41
C LYS A 671 -42.49 -13.21 -28.49
N ASP A 672 -42.87 -14.33 -29.10
CA ASP A 672 -43.19 -15.57 -28.37
C ASP A 672 -41.95 -16.15 -27.65
N PRO A 673 -42.12 -16.70 -26.44
CA PRO A 673 -41.04 -17.36 -25.71
C PRO A 673 -40.47 -18.56 -26.48
N PHE A 674 -39.21 -18.90 -26.21
CA PHE A 674 -38.57 -20.06 -26.82
C PHE A 674 -39.26 -21.37 -26.40
N PRO A 675 -39.41 -22.37 -27.30
CA PRO A 675 -39.92 -23.69 -26.95
C PRO A 675 -39.16 -24.33 -25.79
N GLU A 676 -39.87 -25.07 -24.94
CA GLU A 676 -39.26 -25.87 -23.89
C GLU A 676 -38.23 -26.85 -24.48
N GLY A 677 -37.14 -27.11 -23.73
CA GLY A 677 -36.03 -27.93 -24.21
C GLY A 677 -35.03 -27.23 -25.16
N THR A 678 -35.35 -26.05 -25.73
CA THR A 678 -34.40 -25.33 -26.61
C THR A 678 -33.08 -25.03 -25.88
N SER A 679 -31.95 -25.45 -26.47
CA SER A 679 -30.63 -25.34 -25.86
C SER A 679 -30.16 -23.89 -25.67
N PHE A 680 -29.22 -23.66 -24.75
CA PHE A 680 -28.62 -22.34 -24.54
C PHE A 680 -27.93 -21.82 -25.81
N LYS A 681 -27.20 -22.69 -26.52
CA LYS A 681 -26.51 -22.36 -27.77
C LYS A 681 -27.52 -21.86 -28.80
N ASP A 682 -28.61 -22.58 -29.01
CA ASP A 682 -29.59 -22.24 -30.04
C ASP A 682 -30.37 -20.97 -29.69
N LYS A 683 -30.62 -20.72 -28.40
CA LYS A 683 -31.17 -19.45 -27.88
C LYS A 683 -30.29 -18.25 -28.21
N VAL A 684 -28.98 -18.33 -27.93
CA VAL A 684 -28.02 -17.25 -28.25
C VAL A 684 -27.87 -17.09 -29.76
N LEU A 685 -27.78 -18.19 -30.52
CA LEU A 685 -27.70 -18.15 -31.98
C LEU A 685 -28.97 -17.56 -32.63
N ALA A 686 -30.15 -17.80 -32.04
CA ALA A 686 -31.40 -17.18 -32.47
C ALA A 686 -31.46 -15.68 -32.19
N ALA A 687 -30.76 -15.20 -31.15
CA ALA A 687 -30.59 -13.77 -30.88
C ALA A 687 -29.58 -13.12 -31.85
N MET A 688 -28.56 -13.86 -32.27
CA MET A 688 -27.50 -13.44 -33.21
C MET A 688 -27.86 -13.69 -34.70
N GLN A 689 -29.12 -13.44 -35.12
CA GLN A 689 -29.59 -13.68 -36.50
C GLN A 689 -29.53 -12.46 -37.44
N THR A 690 -28.91 -11.35 -37.04
CA THR A 690 -28.80 -10.13 -37.86
C THR A 690 -27.34 -9.78 -38.10
N LYS A 691 -27.03 -9.21 -39.28
CA LYS A 691 -25.68 -8.71 -39.58
C LYS A 691 -25.27 -7.64 -38.57
N THR A 692 -26.21 -6.80 -38.15
CA THR A 692 -26.04 -5.76 -37.13
C THR A 692 -25.60 -6.32 -35.77
N ALA A 693 -26.18 -7.43 -35.28
CA ALA A 693 -25.73 -8.04 -34.02
C ALA A 693 -24.27 -8.53 -34.08
N TRP A 694 -23.88 -9.16 -35.19
CA TRP A 694 -22.48 -9.58 -35.39
C TRP A 694 -21.51 -8.42 -35.57
N LEU A 695 -21.93 -7.34 -36.23
CA LEU A 695 -21.14 -6.12 -36.35
C LEU A 695 -20.96 -5.41 -35.00
N VAL A 696 -21.97 -5.43 -34.13
CA VAL A 696 -21.82 -4.94 -32.74
C VAL A 696 -20.90 -5.85 -31.94
N LEU A 697 -21.02 -7.18 -32.02
CA LEU A 697 -20.07 -8.09 -31.36
C LEU A 697 -18.62 -7.85 -31.80
N PHE A 698 -18.39 -7.62 -33.10
CA PHE A 698 -17.08 -7.27 -33.65
C PHE A 698 -16.61 -5.90 -33.16
N GLY A 699 -17.52 -4.93 -33.04
CA GLY A 699 -17.27 -3.62 -32.43
C GLY A 699 -16.83 -3.73 -30.97
N CYS A 700 -17.49 -4.56 -30.16
CA CYS A 700 -17.09 -4.82 -28.78
C CYS A 700 -15.65 -5.35 -28.67
N ILE A 701 -15.17 -6.10 -29.67
CA ILE A 701 -13.81 -6.66 -29.65
C ILE A 701 -12.76 -5.64 -30.11
N LEU A 702 -13.06 -4.73 -31.04
CA LEU A 702 -12.04 -3.89 -31.69
C LEU A 702 -12.09 -2.39 -31.35
N LEU A 703 -13.25 -1.85 -30.97
CA LEU A 703 -13.36 -0.47 -30.51
C LEU A 703 -12.53 -0.18 -29.26
N PRO A 704 -12.44 -1.07 -28.25
CA PRO A 704 -11.71 -0.78 -27.01
C PRO A 704 -10.19 -0.74 -27.14
N LEU A 705 -9.61 -0.83 -28.35
CA LEU A 705 -8.18 -0.62 -28.57
C LEU A 705 -7.71 0.74 -28.01
N GLY A 706 -8.53 1.78 -28.19
CA GLY A 706 -8.26 3.09 -27.61
C GLY A 706 -8.36 3.09 -26.09
N ASP A 707 -9.51 2.66 -25.55
CA ASP A 707 -9.83 2.55 -24.12
C ASP A 707 -8.75 1.79 -23.31
N GLY A 708 -8.27 0.65 -23.82
CA GLY A 708 -7.19 -0.12 -23.19
C GLY A 708 -5.81 0.52 -23.29
N PHE A 709 -5.56 1.39 -24.27
CA PHE A 709 -4.31 2.16 -24.39
C PHE A 709 -4.35 3.45 -23.55
N GLU A 710 -5.52 4.08 -23.39
CA GLU A 710 -5.74 5.21 -22.49
C GLU A 710 -5.39 4.88 -21.02
N ALA A 711 -5.48 3.60 -20.62
CA ALA A 711 -5.05 3.13 -19.30
C ALA A 711 -3.58 3.46 -18.96
N TRP A 712 -2.71 3.58 -19.97
CA TRP A 712 -1.29 3.91 -19.82
C TRP A 712 -0.98 5.41 -19.79
N PHE A 713 -1.99 6.29 -19.93
CA PHE A 713 -1.77 7.74 -19.94
C PHE A 713 -1.22 8.27 -18.60
N SER A 714 -1.55 7.66 -17.46
CA SER A 714 -0.96 8.04 -16.17
C SER A 714 0.55 7.81 -16.14
N ALA A 715 1.03 6.68 -16.68
CA ALA A 715 2.45 6.37 -16.73
C ALA A 715 3.21 7.37 -17.64
N TYR A 716 2.60 7.81 -18.74
CA TYR A 716 3.13 8.91 -19.56
C TYR A 716 3.29 10.24 -18.79
N LEU A 717 2.34 10.59 -17.90
CA LEU A 717 2.44 11.81 -17.09
C LEU A 717 3.59 11.73 -16.06
N VAL A 718 3.81 10.56 -15.46
CA VAL A 718 4.93 10.33 -14.55
C VAL A 718 6.26 10.33 -15.34
N GLU A 719 6.41 9.40 -16.28
CA GLU A 719 7.70 9.05 -16.89
C GLU A 719 8.19 10.04 -17.96
N VAL A 720 7.28 10.81 -18.59
CA VAL A 720 7.63 11.71 -19.71
C VAL A 720 7.32 13.17 -19.39
N GLN A 721 6.36 13.46 -18.51
CA GLN A 721 6.09 14.83 -18.05
C GLN A 721 6.72 15.14 -16.69
N ASN A 722 7.32 14.16 -16.01
CA ASN A 722 7.93 14.30 -14.68
C ASN A 722 6.97 14.92 -13.64
N MET A 723 5.68 14.63 -13.76
CA MET A 723 4.67 15.15 -12.83
C MET A 723 4.62 14.32 -11.55
N ASP A 724 4.59 15.01 -10.41
CA ASP A 724 4.38 14.38 -9.10
C ASP A 724 2.92 13.95 -8.89
N GLY A 725 2.66 13.19 -7.81
CA GLY A 725 1.32 12.72 -7.46
C GLY A 725 0.30 13.83 -7.21
N ALA A 726 0.73 15.00 -6.73
CA ALA A 726 -0.15 16.14 -6.47
C ALA A 726 -0.53 16.87 -7.76
N GLU A 727 0.41 17.07 -8.68
CA GLU A 727 0.15 17.60 -10.03
C GLU A 727 -0.77 16.68 -10.84
N ILE A 728 -0.50 15.38 -10.82
CA ILE A 728 -1.35 14.36 -11.45
C ILE A 728 -2.76 14.40 -10.86
N THR A 729 -2.90 14.50 -9.54
CA THR A 729 -4.21 14.60 -8.86
C THR A 729 -4.96 15.88 -9.22
N ARG A 730 -4.28 17.03 -9.31
CA ARG A 730 -4.88 18.30 -9.79
C ARG A 730 -5.39 18.15 -11.23
N TRP A 731 -4.63 17.52 -12.13
CA TRP A 731 -5.08 17.25 -13.50
C TRP A 731 -6.25 16.26 -13.54
N TRP A 732 -6.26 15.21 -12.71
CA TRP A 732 -7.40 14.29 -12.60
C TRP A 732 -8.67 14.97 -12.12
N ASN A 733 -8.59 15.96 -11.24
CA ASN A 733 -9.74 16.77 -10.84
C ASN A 733 -10.30 17.62 -12.01
N ILE A 734 -9.44 18.09 -12.93
CA ILE A 734 -9.88 18.76 -14.17
C ILE A 734 -10.47 17.73 -15.15
N PHE A 735 -9.82 16.59 -15.35
CA PHE A 735 -10.31 15.52 -16.22
C PHE A 735 -11.62 14.91 -15.72
N ALA A 736 -11.89 14.92 -14.41
CA ALA A 736 -13.18 14.56 -13.84
C ALA A 736 -14.32 15.44 -14.37
N VAL A 737 -14.11 16.76 -14.42
CA VAL A 737 -15.07 17.71 -15.00
C VAL A 737 -15.24 17.48 -16.51
N VAL A 738 -14.14 17.18 -17.21
CA VAL A 738 -14.15 16.86 -18.66
C VAL A 738 -14.92 15.55 -18.95
N ASN A 739 -14.77 14.52 -18.12
CA ASN A 739 -15.47 13.24 -18.26
C ASN A 739 -17.00 13.40 -18.17
N TYR A 740 -17.51 14.38 -17.40
CA TYR A 740 -18.94 14.70 -17.40
C TYR A 740 -19.44 15.24 -18.74
N LEU A 741 -18.59 15.91 -19.54
CA LEU A 741 -18.93 16.28 -20.92
C LEU A 741 -19.08 15.02 -21.79
N GLY A 742 -18.28 13.98 -21.54
CA GLY A 742 -18.38 12.65 -22.17
C GLY A 742 -19.77 12.01 -22.06
N LEU A 743 -20.54 12.35 -21.02
CA LEU A 743 -21.89 11.82 -20.79
C LEU A 743 -22.96 12.42 -21.70
N ALA A 744 -22.67 13.52 -22.40
CA ALA A 744 -23.63 14.11 -23.34
C ALA A 744 -23.80 13.28 -24.62
N GLY A 745 -22.78 12.54 -25.03
CA GLY A 745 -22.72 11.81 -26.31
C GLY A 745 -23.94 10.92 -26.60
N PRO A 746 -24.35 10.01 -25.68
CA PRO A 746 -25.49 9.12 -25.90
C PRO A 746 -26.83 9.87 -25.91
N TRP A 747 -26.99 10.89 -25.07
CA TRP A 747 -28.20 11.72 -25.03
C TRP A 747 -28.36 12.56 -26.31
N VAL A 748 -27.28 13.15 -26.82
CA VAL A 748 -27.24 13.82 -28.14
C VAL A 748 -27.56 12.82 -29.26
N SER A 749 -27.18 11.54 -29.11
CA SER A 749 -27.49 10.47 -30.06
C SER A 749 -29.00 10.16 -30.16
N ASP A 750 -29.74 10.28 -29.06
CA ASP A 750 -31.20 10.10 -29.03
C ASP A 750 -31.93 11.23 -29.78
N ILE A 751 -31.32 12.42 -29.88
CA ILE A 751 -31.89 13.60 -30.56
C ILE A 751 -31.54 13.61 -32.06
N PHE A 752 -30.27 13.38 -32.42
CA PHE A 752 -29.77 13.56 -33.80
C PHE A 752 -29.58 12.25 -34.58
N GLY A 753 -29.91 11.12 -33.97
CA GLY A 753 -29.88 9.78 -34.57
C GLY A 753 -28.57 9.04 -34.28
N ARG A 754 -28.68 7.91 -33.57
CA ARG A 754 -27.54 7.16 -33.02
C ARG A 754 -26.46 6.80 -34.04
N LYS A 755 -26.86 6.23 -35.19
CA LYS A 755 -25.94 5.87 -36.30
C LYS A 755 -25.16 7.07 -36.84
N ARG A 756 -25.78 8.25 -36.91
CA ARG A 756 -25.12 9.47 -37.42
C ARG A 756 -24.08 9.94 -36.43
N MET A 757 -24.45 10.04 -35.15
CA MET A 757 -23.57 10.55 -34.11
C MET A 757 -22.36 9.62 -33.87
N LEU A 758 -22.57 8.30 -33.82
CA LEU A 758 -21.47 7.32 -33.73
C LEU A 758 -20.38 7.50 -34.80
N ARG A 759 -20.77 7.77 -36.05
CA ARG A 759 -19.80 8.02 -37.14
C ARG A 759 -19.06 9.34 -37.00
N LEU A 760 -19.71 10.37 -36.46
CA LEU A 760 -19.07 11.67 -36.20
C LEU A 760 -18.08 11.57 -35.04
N TYR A 761 -18.48 10.91 -33.94
CA TYR A 761 -17.62 10.67 -32.78
C TYR A 761 -16.40 9.85 -33.16
N ALA A 762 -16.59 8.73 -33.89
CA ALA A 762 -15.50 7.89 -34.39
C ALA A 762 -14.47 8.67 -35.23
N LEU A 763 -14.93 9.52 -36.17
CA LEU A 763 -14.04 10.36 -36.98
C LEU A 763 -13.29 11.38 -36.11
N GLY A 764 -13.98 11.96 -35.12
CA GLY A 764 -13.37 12.87 -34.13
C GLY A 764 -12.27 12.20 -33.32
N SER A 765 -12.53 11.00 -32.77
CA SER A 765 -11.55 10.22 -32.00
C SER A 765 -10.33 9.82 -32.84
N VAL A 766 -10.49 9.48 -34.12
CA VAL A 766 -9.33 9.23 -35.02
C VAL A 766 -8.44 10.48 -35.09
N VAL A 767 -9.03 11.66 -35.34
CA VAL A 767 -8.27 12.91 -35.44
C VAL A 767 -7.60 13.27 -34.11
N ALA A 768 -8.29 13.06 -32.98
CA ALA A 768 -7.80 13.37 -31.65
C ALA A 768 -6.62 12.47 -31.23
N TYR A 769 -6.74 11.14 -31.37
CA TYR A 769 -5.62 10.21 -31.08
C TYR A 769 -4.40 10.44 -31.98
N LEU A 770 -4.61 10.70 -33.28
CA LEU A 770 -3.50 11.00 -34.18
C LEU A 770 -2.81 12.33 -33.82
N ALA A 771 -3.58 13.36 -33.43
CA ALA A 771 -3.01 14.61 -32.94
C ALA A 771 -2.24 14.42 -31.61
N LEU A 772 -2.76 13.59 -30.70
CA LEU A 772 -2.13 13.27 -29.41
C LEU A 772 -0.80 12.54 -29.63
N GLY A 773 -0.81 11.41 -30.34
CA GLY A 773 0.40 10.66 -30.66
C GLY A 773 1.41 11.48 -31.47
N PHE A 774 0.96 12.35 -32.37
CA PHE A 774 1.85 13.28 -33.08
C PHE A 774 2.47 14.33 -32.15
N SER A 775 1.70 14.89 -31.20
CA SER A 775 2.24 15.85 -30.23
C SER A 775 3.33 15.24 -29.32
N MET A 776 3.15 13.97 -28.93
CA MET A 776 4.15 13.21 -28.20
C MET A 776 5.39 12.90 -29.05
N LEU A 777 5.22 12.43 -30.29
CA LEU A 777 6.32 12.14 -31.23
C LEU A 777 7.17 13.39 -31.52
N MET A 778 6.54 14.56 -31.61
CA MET A 778 7.21 15.83 -31.88
C MET A 778 7.81 16.49 -30.63
N GLY A 779 7.69 15.88 -29.44
CA GLY A 779 8.19 16.47 -28.19
C GLY A 779 7.52 17.81 -27.84
N MET A 780 6.23 17.96 -28.13
CA MET A 780 5.50 19.19 -27.80
C MET A 780 5.37 19.35 -26.27
N SER A 781 5.33 20.60 -25.80
CA SER A 781 5.19 20.91 -24.36
C SER A 781 3.96 20.22 -23.74
N GLY A 782 4.08 19.69 -22.53
CA GLY A 782 3.03 18.94 -21.84
C GLY A 782 1.65 19.57 -21.85
N ILE A 783 1.57 20.89 -21.65
CA ILE A 783 0.30 21.63 -21.67
C ILE A 783 -0.44 21.52 -23.02
N ILE A 784 0.27 21.38 -24.14
CA ILE A 784 -0.31 21.16 -25.47
C ILE A 784 -0.82 19.73 -25.59
N THR A 785 -0.04 18.73 -25.17
CA THR A 785 -0.46 17.32 -25.13
C THR A 785 -1.71 17.15 -24.27
N ILE A 786 -1.76 17.78 -23.10
CA ILE A 786 -2.91 17.81 -22.19
C ILE A 786 -4.12 18.54 -22.80
N MET A 787 -3.91 19.67 -23.50
CA MET A 787 -4.99 20.34 -24.23
C MET A 787 -5.57 19.48 -25.38
N ILE A 788 -4.78 18.58 -25.98
CA ILE A 788 -5.24 17.61 -26.99
C ILE A 788 -5.89 16.37 -26.33
N TRP A 789 -5.47 16.01 -25.12
CA TRP A 789 -6.08 14.92 -24.34
C TRP A 789 -7.55 15.20 -23.99
N ILE A 790 -7.90 16.44 -23.63
CA ILE A 790 -9.28 16.86 -23.31
C ILE A 790 -10.30 16.48 -24.41
N PRO A 791 -10.15 16.92 -25.69
CA PRO A 791 -11.07 16.51 -26.75
C PRO A 791 -10.91 15.03 -27.15
N THR A 792 -9.77 14.39 -26.87
CA THR A 792 -9.61 12.93 -27.03
C THR A 792 -10.60 12.21 -26.13
N LEU A 793 -10.50 12.41 -24.80
CA LEU A 793 -11.40 11.83 -23.80
C LEU A 793 -12.89 12.07 -24.13
N VAL A 794 -13.27 13.31 -24.44
CA VAL A 794 -14.69 13.62 -24.70
C VAL A 794 -15.23 12.88 -25.91
N LEU A 795 -14.46 12.81 -27.01
CA LEU A 795 -14.92 12.18 -28.24
C LEU A 795 -14.89 10.64 -28.16
N THR A 796 -13.94 10.07 -27.42
CA THR A 796 -13.85 8.62 -27.17
C THR A 796 -14.98 8.16 -26.25
N ASP A 797 -15.25 8.87 -25.14
CA ASP A 797 -16.44 8.62 -24.29
C ASP A 797 -17.75 8.80 -25.09
N TRP A 798 -17.88 9.85 -25.91
CA TRP A 798 -19.04 10.05 -26.77
C TRP A 798 -19.26 8.86 -27.70
N MET A 799 -18.20 8.34 -28.32
CA MET A 799 -18.29 7.15 -29.17
C MET A 799 -18.67 5.91 -28.35
N MET A 800 -17.95 5.61 -27.27
CA MET A 800 -18.07 4.37 -26.51
C MET A 800 -19.37 4.26 -25.73
N PHE A 801 -19.78 5.29 -24.99
CA PHE A 801 -21.06 5.26 -24.28
C PHE A 801 -22.24 5.21 -25.26
N THR A 802 -22.15 5.90 -26.41
CA THR A 802 -23.21 5.79 -27.43
C THR A 802 -23.25 4.38 -28.03
N PHE A 803 -22.09 3.75 -28.20
CA PHE A 803 -22.00 2.38 -28.72
C PHE A 803 -22.55 1.35 -27.73
N ILE A 804 -22.23 1.45 -26.44
CA ILE A 804 -22.80 0.62 -25.36
C ILE A 804 -24.34 0.68 -25.38
N THR A 805 -24.90 1.85 -25.69
CA THR A 805 -26.36 2.02 -25.78
C THR A 805 -26.97 1.18 -26.93
N THR A 806 -26.24 0.96 -28.03
CA THR A 806 -26.73 0.11 -29.15
C THR A 806 -26.95 -1.34 -28.76
N TRP A 807 -26.26 -1.84 -27.73
CA TRP A 807 -26.42 -3.22 -27.25
C TRP A 807 -27.86 -3.45 -26.82
N ALA A 808 -28.43 -2.50 -26.06
CA ALA A 808 -29.80 -2.56 -25.56
C ALA A 808 -30.85 -2.35 -26.67
N ASP A 809 -30.52 -1.69 -27.79
CA ASP A 809 -31.40 -1.62 -28.96
C ASP A 809 -31.59 -3.02 -29.56
N ILE A 810 -30.46 -3.70 -29.82
CA ILE A 810 -30.34 -4.93 -30.63
C ILE A 810 -30.58 -6.21 -29.80
N ALA A 811 -30.44 -6.14 -28.47
CA ALA A 811 -30.71 -7.26 -27.56
C ALA A 811 -32.09 -7.90 -27.81
N ASP A 812 -32.19 -9.23 -27.69
CA ASP A 812 -33.46 -9.92 -27.88
C ASP A 812 -34.21 -9.92 -26.54
N PRO A 813 -35.40 -9.30 -26.42
CA PRO A 813 -36.09 -9.17 -25.13
C PRO A 813 -36.48 -10.50 -24.47
N ARG A 814 -36.48 -11.62 -25.21
CA ARG A 814 -36.70 -12.97 -24.65
C ARG A 814 -35.51 -13.49 -23.85
N LEU A 815 -34.34 -12.88 -24.05
CA LEU A 815 -33.03 -13.22 -23.50
C LEU A 815 -32.33 -11.91 -23.11
N GLY A 816 -33.07 -11.00 -22.47
CA GLY A 816 -32.63 -9.63 -22.23
C GLY A 816 -31.29 -9.56 -21.51
N ALA A 817 -31.11 -10.35 -20.44
CA ALA A 817 -29.84 -10.45 -19.73
C ALA A 817 -28.80 -11.17 -20.61
N THR A 818 -29.18 -12.35 -21.12
CA THR A 818 -28.25 -13.28 -21.78
C THR A 818 -27.66 -12.69 -23.07
N HIS A 819 -28.45 -12.05 -23.93
CA HIS A 819 -27.93 -11.46 -25.17
C HIS A 819 -27.07 -10.22 -24.88
N MET A 820 -27.49 -9.35 -23.95
CA MET A 820 -26.67 -8.23 -23.48
C MET A 820 -25.32 -8.68 -22.92
N SER A 821 -25.32 -9.77 -22.13
CA SER A 821 -24.13 -10.31 -21.50
C SER A 821 -23.03 -10.67 -22.49
N VAL A 822 -23.39 -11.10 -23.71
CA VAL A 822 -22.42 -11.47 -24.77
C VAL A 822 -21.65 -10.22 -25.24
N PHE A 823 -22.36 -9.12 -25.51
CA PHE A 823 -21.73 -7.85 -25.89
C PHE A 823 -20.89 -7.25 -24.76
N GLN A 824 -21.43 -7.28 -23.53
CA GLN A 824 -20.72 -6.81 -22.32
C GLN A 824 -19.43 -7.60 -22.06
N THR A 825 -19.48 -8.92 -22.24
CA THR A 825 -18.32 -9.84 -22.05
C THR A 825 -17.24 -9.59 -23.08
N ALA A 826 -17.61 -9.55 -24.36
CA ALA A 826 -16.66 -9.31 -25.44
C ALA A 826 -15.99 -7.94 -25.31
N HIS A 827 -16.74 -6.93 -24.85
CA HIS A 827 -16.23 -5.61 -24.56
C HIS A 827 -15.26 -5.61 -23.37
N ALA A 828 -15.67 -6.15 -22.22
CA ALA A 828 -14.84 -6.19 -21.02
C ALA A 828 -13.53 -6.94 -21.26
N LEU A 829 -13.60 -8.16 -21.81
CA LEU A 829 -12.43 -8.98 -22.12
C LEU A 829 -11.47 -8.27 -23.09
N SER A 830 -12.00 -7.59 -24.11
CA SER A 830 -11.18 -6.81 -25.02
C SER A 830 -10.54 -5.62 -24.30
N ALA A 831 -11.36 -4.72 -23.75
CA ALA A 831 -10.92 -3.47 -23.13
C ALA A 831 -9.85 -3.70 -22.07
N THR A 832 -10.08 -4.61 -21.12
CA THR A 832 -9.25 -4.74 -19.93
C THR A 832 -8.15 -5.79 -20.07
N PHE A 833 -8.37 -6.90 -20.79
CA PHE A 833 -7.40 -8.00 -20.83
C PHE A 833 -6.57 -8.00 -22.11
N VAL A 834 -7.22 -7.85 -23.28
CA VAL A 834 -6.52 -7.85 -24.58
C VAL A 834 -5.81 -6.53 -24.82
N MET A 835 -6.52 -5.40 -24.69
CA MET A 835 -6.00 -4.11 -25.15
C MET A 835 -5.02 -3.47 -24.16
N VAL A 836 -5.26 -3.53 -22.85
CA VAL A 836 -4.26 -3.12 -21.84
C VAL A 836 -2.99 -3.97 -21.94
N GLY A 837 -3.14 -5.31 -22.05
CA GLY A 837 -2.02 -6.24 -22.17
C GLY A 837 -1.20 -6.02 -23.45
N LEU A 838 -1.86 -5.80 -24.60
CA LEU A 838 -1.17 -5.39 -25.83
C LEU A 838 -0.47 -4.04 -25.69
N GLY A 839 -1.03 -3.10 -24.93
CA GLY A 839 -0.40 -1.80 -24.64
C GLY A 839 0.90 -1.96 -23.84
N GLY A 840 0.86 -2.75 -22.76
CA GLY A 840 2.06 -3.04 -21.95
C GLY A 840 3.14 -3.78 -22.74
N LEU A 841 2.76 -4.81 -23.51
CA LEU A 841 3.70 -5.51 -24.41
C LEU A 841 4.29 -4.58 -25.47
N LEU A 842 3.52 -3.62 -25.97
CA LEU A 842 4.02 -2.64 -26.94
C LEU A 842 4.98 -1.63 -26.31
N LEU A 843 4.70 -1.14 -25.09
CA LEU A 843 5.64 -0.27 -24.36
C LEU A 843 6.96 -0.99 -24.07
N VAL A 844 6.93 -2.21 -23.55
CA VAL A 844 8.13 -3.05 -23.34
C VAL A 844 8.89 -3.27 -24.66
N ALA A 845 8.21 -3.64 -25.74
CA ALA A 845 8.85 -3.91 -27.04
C ALA A 845 9.32 -2.65 -27.79
N SER A 846 8.91 -1.45 -27.37
CA SER A 846 9.26 -0.17 -28.00
C SER A 846 10.08 0.77 -27.11
N ASN A 847 10.49 0.31 -25.92
CA ASN A 847 11.21 1.10 -24.92
C ASN A 847 10.42 2.37 -24.52
N ASP A 848 9.20 2.15 -24.04
CA ASP A 848 8.22 3.15 -23.56
C ASP A 848 7.86 4.24 -24.59
N ALA A 849 7.71 3.85 -25.87
CA ALA A 849 7.32 4.77 -26.95
C ALA A 849 5.82 5.13 -26.93
N TYR A 850 5.36 5.89 -25.93
CA TYR A 850 3.96 6.31 -25.75
C TYR A 850 3.31 6.93 -26.99
N TRP A 851 4.06 7.67 -27.82
CA TRP A 851 3.55 8.25 -29.06
C TRP A 851 3.02 7.18 -30.03
N LEU A 852 3.67 6.01 -30.10
CA LEU A 852 3.29 4.89 -30.96
C LEU A 852 2.01 4.25 -30.46
N LEU A 853 1.89 4.07 -29.14
CA LEU A 853 0.70 3.58 -28.46
C LEU A 853 -0.53 4.44 -28.83
N PHE A 854 -0.45 5.76 -28.65
CA PHE A 854 -1.57 6.67 -28.95
C PHE A 854 -1.84 6.87 -30.45
N MET A 855 -0.85 6.72 -31.33
CA MET A 855 -1.12 6.64 -32.78
C MET A 855 -1.89 5.37 -33.15
N LEU A 856 -1.57 4.22 -32.53
CA LEU A 856 -2.25 2.95 -32.79
C LEU A 856 -3.68 2.92 -32.21
N ALA A 857 -3.94 3.62 -31.11
CA ALA A 857 -5.28 3.80 -30.53
C ALA A 857 -6.32 4.27 -31.58
N ALA A 858 -5.91 5.10 -32.54
CA ALA A 858 -6.76 5.59 -33.63
C ALA A 858 -7.36 4.49 -34.52
N ALA A 859 -6.76 3.30 -34.57
CA ALA A 859 -7.28 2.19 -35.38
C ALA A 859 -8.64 1.67 -34.87
N GLY A 860 -8.90 1.72 -33.55
CA GLY A 860 -10.17 1.32 -32.96
C GLY A 860 -11.34 2.15 -33.49
N PRO A 861 -11.34 3.49 -33.29
CA PRO A 861 -12.35 4.37 -33.88
C PRO A 861 -12.42 4.33 -35.41
N ALA A 862 -11.30 4.16 -36.12
CA ALA A 862 -11.30 4.04 -37.58
C ALA A 862 -12.09 2.81 -38.07
N LEU A 863 -11.87 1.66 -37.44
CA LEU A 863 -12.67 0.44 -37.65
C LEU A 863 -14.12 0.66 -37.21
N GLY A 864 -14.32 1.34 -36.09
CA GLY A 864 -15.62 1.80 -35.59
C GLY A 864 -16.45 2.54 -36.64
N TRP A 865 -15.86 3.53 -37.30
CA TRP A 865 -16.53 4.29 -38.36
C TRP A 865 -17.07 3.38 -39.48
N TRP A 866 -16.31 2.35 -39.87
CA TRP A 866 -16.76 1.35 -40.86
C TRP A 866 -17.89 0.48 -40.30
N ILE A 867 -17.77 -0.01 -39.06
CA ILE A 867 -18.82 -0.79 -38.38
C ILE A 867 -20.12 0.01 -38.31
N PHE A 868 -20.08 1.23 -37.76
CA PHE A 868 -21.23 2.11 -37.56
C PHE A 868 -21.90 2.50 -38.88
N SER A 869 -21.12 2.66 -39.96
CA SER A 869 -21.67 2.89 -41.30
C SER A 869 -22.55 1.74 -41.79
N ASN A 870 -22.31 0.51 -41.32
CA ASN A 870 -23.02 -0.71 -41.72
C ASN A 870 -24.18 -1.14 -40.79
N LEU A 871 -24.35 -0.54 -39.60
CA LEU A 871 -25.41 -0.93 -38.66
C LEU A 871 -26.83 -0.51 -39.12
N LYS A 872 -27.85 -1.27 -38.71
CA LYS A 872 -29.27 -0.99 -38.89
C LYS A 872 -29.93 -0.68 -37.52
N LEU A 873 -30.05 0.61 -37.21
CA LEU A 873 -30.44 1.12 -35.88
C LEU A 873 -31.70 2.01 -35.84
N ALA A 874 -32.34 2.30 -36.97
CA ALA A 874 -33.62 3.03 -36.96
C ALA A 874 -34.77 2.03 -36.72
N ASP A 875 -35.85 2.47 -36.06
CA ASP A 875 -36.97 1.57 -35.66
C ASP A 875 -37.63 0.83 -36.84
N GLU A 876 -37.63 1.44 -38.03
CA GLU A 876 -38.12 0.84 -39.28
C GLU A 876 -37.14 -0.17 -39.92
N ASP A 877 -35.86 -0.10 -39.53
CA ASP A 877 -34.73 -0.81 -40.14
C ASP A 877 -34.23 -1.96 -39.25
N MET A 878 -34.54 -1.95 -37.94
CA MET A 878 -34.07 -2.94 -36.98
C MET A 878 -34.57 -4.36 -37.30
N GLY A 879 -33.64 -5.31 -37.42
CA GLY A 879 -33.95 -6.72 -37.70
C GLY A 879 -34.22 -7.04 -39.18
N THR A 880 -34.16 -6.05 -40.08
CA THR A 880 -34.36 -6.25 -41.52
C THR A 880 -33.17 -6.94 -42.20
N ASP A 881 -31.99 -6.93 -41.57
CA ASP A 881 -30.72 -7.42 -42.10
C ASP A 881 -30.39 -8.84 -41.62
N GLN A 882 -31.32 -9.78 -41.83
CA GLN A 882 -31.15 -11.18 -41.45
C GLN A 882 -29.88 -11.79 -42.07
N TRP A 883 -29.05 -12.40 -41.22
CA TRP A 883 -27.77 -12.98 -41.60
C TRP A 883 -27.36 -14.10 -40.63
N GLN A 884 -26.89 -15.22 -41.19
CA GLN A 884 -26.32 -16.33 -40.43
C GLN A 884 -24.96 -16.71 -41.04
N PRO A 885 -23.89 -16.81 -40.23
CA PRO A 885 -22.60 -17.29 -40.71
C PRO A 885 -22.65 -18.71 -41.30
N ASN A 886 -21.91 -18.95 -42.38
CA ASN A 886 -21.88 -20.25 -43.06
C ASN A 886 -21.43 -21.41 -42.16
N PHE A 887 -20.58 -21.15 -41.15
CA PHE A 887 -20.14 -22.18 -40.20
C PHE A 887 -21.24 -22.62 -39.22
N LEU A 888 -22.32 -21.85 -39.07
CA LEU A 888 -23.48 -22.21 -38.24
C LEU A 888 -24.55 -22.96 -39.04
N ARG A 889 -24.71 -22.66 -40.33
CA ARG A 889 -25.59 -23.40 -41.26
C ARG A 889 -25.32 -24.91 -41.24
N LEU A 890 -24.05 -25.29 -41.25
CA LEU A 890 -23.59 -26.69 -41.22
C LEU A 890 -24.09 -27.45 -39.97
N SER A 891 -24.23 -26.79 -38.82
CA SER A 891 -24.77 -27.45 -37.62
C SER A 891 -26.30 -27.61 -37.65
N THR A 892 -27.01 -26.69 -38.32
CA THR A 892 -28.48 -26.76 -38.46
C THR A 892 -28.97 -27.68 -39.58
N GLU A 893 -28.13 -28.02 -40.56
CA GLU A 893 -28.48 -29.04 -41.58
C GLU A 893 -28.36 -30.45 -41.02
N ASN A 894 -27.31 -30.75 -40.24
CA ASN A 894 -27.16 -32.05 -39.57
C ASN A 894 -28.29 -32.31 -38.54
N ALA A 895 -28.79 -31.27 -37.87
CA ALA A 895 -29.92 -31.36 -36.93
C ALA A 895 -31.31 -31.47 -37.61
N LYS A 896 -31.38 -31.54 -38.95
CA LYS A 896 -32.59 -31.86 -39.71
C LYS A 896 -32.57 -33.28 -40.30
N THR A 897 -31.57 -34.07 -39.93
CA THR A 897 -31.35 -35.45 -40.42
C THR A 897 -31.25 -36.49 -39.29
N GLU A 898 -31.83 -36.18 -38.12
CA GLU A 898 -32.18 -37.13 -37.05
C GLU A 898 -33.67 -37.01 -36.72
#